data_AF-A0A238Y606-F1
#
_entry.id   AF-A0A238Y606-F1
#
_cell.length_a   1.000
_cell.length_b   1.000
_cell.length_c   1.000
_cell.angle_alpha   90.00
_cell.angle_beta   90.00
_cell.angle_gamma   90.00
#
_symmetry.space_group_name_H-M   'P 1'
#
loop_
_entity.id
_entity.type
_entity.pdbx_description
1 polymer ?
#
loop_
_entity_poly.entity_id
_entity_poly.type
_entity_poly.pdbx_seq_one_letter_code
_entity_poly.pdbx_strand_id
1 'polypeptide(L)'
;MHCPMMSGAYISATGNLHCWCSGGLTRIFGKTNGADFASLYHSDAFVRIRSEMAKGVLPWPECQKCGKLWRKIEKPISLYPDSVVLHLEPSAACNLKCETCPGTAWRTGKWIIPKPERLYYPYNEYIALVDGLKEKGIRLQTVILVGLGEPLMNPDLSRMISYTKSVFPDSLLKIDTNAVYPKADAEALVASGLDIIRLGIDGSCQESYSRYRKGGDIQNAFKFMERLVAAKKAAGSGISIVWKYILFEHNNTMAEIEAASEYAQRLGVTLHFETGWSSTPYSKQDPAELNALMERYGWTYRVKARPQAKAPRPDQETTVAPPPPATPKINTVTDHTLETIVGALEKDPKSLPLLIHYARLLRRQNRGQEALGVYLECLDIAPKNRKAHQGAGLLMTRFGKLVEGERHLRMALSLEPEDVVTMKNLVLNLAEQGKEAEVRNLLARLYSLNVTGNDEMRELEKRVDKSLLAKGGLGQSVARYPRYQSMFEDLPSLVREYVLPGYEKITPFIHKNTKVVTLGSCFARSVCAALAELGVRSEWLSFSEDINTTLMNRHVMRFLLEMPDSGFGEQIVHAYNVQFERFRQLIREAGCVVYTLGVAPGVFEKDTDLPTLRRGKALLQGIRSGELSSRMSSVEENVRNFVDIVEMLQRAKPELTIVYTLSPVPLTASFGSPSAVVEDCVSKSVLRVACHEIAKLGLPNLHYWPSFEIAKWLAANTAPTFGGDGNTHHINPNIVQCIVQSFIGTLTSLGRK
;
A
#
# COMPACT_ATOMS: atom_id res chain seq x y z
N MET A 1 5.77 -27.09 -13.22
CA MET A 1 4.45 -26.65 -12.69
C MET A 1 3.77 -25.81 -13.76
N HIS A 2 2.44 -25.66 -13.78
CA HIS A 2 1.77 -24.79 -14.78
C HIS A 2 1.36 -23.45 -14.17
N CYS A 3 1.94 -22.37 -14.69
CA CYS A 3 1.49 -21.00 -14.46
C CYS A 3 0.96 -20.41 -15.77
N PRO A 4 -0.19 -19.70 -15.78
CA PRO A 4 -0.72 -19.07 -16.99
C PRO A 4 0.28 -18.14 -17.70
N MET A 5 1.18 -17.49 -16.95
CA MET A 5 2.24 -16.62 -17.51
C MET A 5 3.23 -17.36 -18.43
N MET A 6 3.22 -18.70 -18.44
CA MET A 6 4.12 -19.49 -19.30
C MET A 6 3.70 -19.44 -20.77
N SER A 7 2.39 -19.34 -21.04
CA SER A 7 1.79 -19.34 -22.38
C SER A 7 0.89 -18.14 -22.63
N GLY A 8 0.91 -17.13 -21.76
CA GLY A 8 0.10 -15.93 -21.97
C GLY A 8 0.50 -14.74 -21.12
N ALA A 9 -0.27 -13.67 -21.25
CA ALA A 9 0.01 -12.35 -20.71
C ALA A 9 -1.25 -11.72 -20.15
N TYR A 10 -1.14 -10.98 -19.05
CA TYR A 10 -2.24 -10.21 -18.48
C TYR A 10 -1.96 -8.71 -18.53
N ILE A 11 -2.80 -7.94 -19.20
CA ILE A 11 -2.66 -6.50 -19.40
C ILE A 11 -3.84 -5.79 -18.74
N SER A 12 -3.57 -4.86 -17.81
CA SER A 12 -4.64 -4.06 -17.20
C SER A 12 -5.12 -2.94 -18.13
N ALA A 13 -6.22 -2.27 -17.78
CA ALA A 13 -6.76 -1.15 -18.58
C ALA A 13 -5.72 -0.03 -18.79
N THR A 14 -4.76 0.11 -17.88
CA THR A 14 -3.65 1.08 -17.95
C THR A 14 -2.48 0.68 -18.84
N GLY A 15 -2.50 -0.51 -19.45
CA GLY A 15 -1.39 -1.04 -20.23
C GLY A 15 -0.28 -1.70 -19.43
N ASN A 16 -0.44 -1.85 -18.12
CA ASN A 16 0.54 -2.59 -17.31
C ASN A 16 0.43 -4.09 -17.57
N LEU A 17 1.57 -4.73 -17.80
CA LEU A 17 1.72 -6.18 -17.93
C LEU A 17 1.90 -6.78 -16.52
N HIS A 18 0.87 -7.43 -16.00
CA HIS A 18 0.82 -7.95 -14.64
C HIS A 18 1.06 -9.45 -14.56
N CYS A 19 1.36 -9.93 -13.36
CA CYS A 19 1.23 -11.35 -13.06
C CYS A 19 -0.25 -11.77 -13.07
N TRP A 20 -0.53 -12.97 -13.60
CA TRP A 20 -1.89 -13.49 -13.75
C TRP A 20 -2.57 -13.94 -12.44
N CYS A 21 -1.89 -13.86 -11.29
CA CYS A 21 -2.45 -14.27 -10.00
C CYS A 21 -3.15 -13.11 -9.28
N SER A 22 -4.09 -13.44 -8.39
CA SER A 22 -4.86 -12.47 -7.59
C SER A 22 -4.01 -11.64 -6.62
N GLY A 23 -2.81 -12.12 -6.25
CA GLY A 23 -1.82 -11.36 -5.47
C GLY A 23 -0.78 -10.63 -6.33
N GLY A 24 -0.94 -10.63 -7.66
CA GLY A 24 0.07 -10.21 -8.63
C GLY A 24 -0.16 -8.83 -9.26
N LEU A 25 -1.21 -8.11 -8.85
CA LEU A 25 -1.55 -6.77 -9.35
C LEU A 25 -0.54 -5.68 -8.97
N THR A 26 0.44 -6.03 -8.13
CA THR A 26 1.59 -5.20 -7.75
C THR A 26 2.86 -5.56 -8.52
N ARG A 27 2.90 -6.71 -9.22
CA ARG A 27 4.06 -7.15 -9.99
C ARG A 27 3.84 -6.81 -11.47
N ILE A 28 4.44 -5.69 -11.87
CA ILE A 28 4.40 -5.17 -13.25
C ILE A 28 5.70 -5.54 -13.96
N PHE A 29 5.59 -6.23 -15.09
CA PHE A 29 6.71 -6.68 -15.93
C PHE A 29 7.00 -5.74 -17.10
N GLY A 30 6.13 -4.77 -17.36
CA GLY A 30 6.27 -3.80 -18.44
C GLY A 30 4.99 -3.00 -18.66
N LYS A 31 5.04 -2.03 -19.58
CA LYS A 31 3.88 -1.28 -20.07
C LYS A 31 3.77 -1.45 -21.59
N THR A 32 2.57 -1.65 -22.12
CA THR A 32 2.31 -1.80 -23.56
C THR A 32 2.13 -0.47 -24.28
N ASN A 33 2.14 0.66 -23.56
CA ASN A 33 1.95 2.01 -24.11
C ASN A 33 3.17 2.42 -24.96
N GLY A 34 3.17 2.09 -26.25
CA GLY A 34 4.23 2.42 -27.21
C GLY A 34 5.40 1.43 -27.28
N ALA A 35 5.30 0.30 -26.57
CA ALA A 35 6.32 -0.75 -26.60
C ALA A 35 5.88 -1.93 -27.49
N ASP A 36 6.83 -2.54 -28.20
CA ASP A 36 6.59 -3.78 -28.93
C ASP A 36 6.23 -4.91 -27.95
N PHE A 37 4.95 -5.31 -27.94
CA PHE A 37 4.45 -6.34 -27.03
C PHE A 37 5.12 -7.69 -27.25
N ALA A 38 5.47 -8.05 -28.48
CA ALA A 38 6.16 -9.30 -28.76
C ALA A 38 7.54 -9.34 -28.07
N SER A 39 8.27 -8.23 -28.16
CA SER A 39 9.55 -8.05 -27.45
C SER A 39 9.37 -8.11 -25.92
N LEU A 40 8.28 -7.55 -25.38
CA LEU A 40 7.97 -7.70 -23.95
C LEU A 40 7.63 -9.14 -23.57
N TYR A 41 6.89 -9.86 -24.40
CA TYR A 41 6.48 -11.25 -24.17
C TYR A 41 7.65 -12.25 -24.26
N HIS A 42 8.71 -11.88 -24.96
CA HIS A 42 9.97 -12.62 -25.04
C HIS A 42 11.10 -11.98 -24.20
N SER A 43 10.77 -11.01 -23.35
CA SER A 43 11.75 -10.36 -22.46
C SER A 43 12.35 -11.33 -21.43
N ASP A 44 13.50 -10.94 -20.88
CA ASP A 44 14.19 -11.68 -19.83
C ASP A 44 13.28 -12.02 -18.63
N ALA A 45 12.33 -11.14 -18.31
CA ALA A 45 11.37 -11.37 -17.23
C ALA A 45 10.47 -12.57 -17.52
N PHE A 46 9.91 -12.68 -18.73
CA PHE A 46 9.06 -13.80 -19.14
C PHE A 46 9.87 -15.08 -19.36
N VAL A 47 11.06 -14.96 -19.97
CA VAL A 47 11.98 -16.08 -20.17
C VAL A 47 12.42 -16.68 -18.84
N ARG A 48 12.74 -15.85 -17.84
CA ARG A 48 13.05 -16.29 -16.47
C ARG A 48 11.90 -17.07 -15.86
N ILE A 49 10.66 -16.53 -15.91
CA ILE A 49 9.47 -17.22 -15.37
C ILE A 49 9.30 -18.60 -16.01
N ARG A 50 9.43 -18.70 -17.34
CA ARG A 50 9.30 -19.98 -18.07
C ARG A 50 10.41 -20.95 -17.71
N SER A 51 11.65 -20.47 -17.62
CA SER A 51 12.84 -21.26 -17.27
C SER A 51 12.76 -21.82 -15.86
N GLU A 52 12.42 -21.00 -14.87
CA GLU A 52 12.25 -21.44 -13.47
C GLU A 52 11.11 -22.45 -13.35
N MET A 53 9.95 -22.17 -13.96
CA MET A 53 8.80 -23.07 -13.92
C MET A 53 9.04 -24.41 -14.62
N ALA A 54 9.83 -24.41 -15.69
CA ALA A 54 10.28 -25.63 -16.39
C ALA A 54 11.18 -26.49 -15.50
N LYS A 55 12.04 -25.87 -14.70
CA LYS A 55 12.89 -26.54 -13.69
C LYS A 55 12.13 -26.97 -12.43
N GLY A 56 10.84 -26.65 -12.33
CA GLY A 56 10.06 -26.92 -11.13
C GLY A 56 10.38 -25.97 -9.97
N VAL A 57 11.00 -24.82 -10.25
CA VAL A 57 11.30 -23.76 -9.30
C VAL A 57 10.20 -22.69 -9.39
N LEU A 58 9.80 -22.15 -8.24
CA LEU A 58 8.86 -21.04 -8.19
C LEU A 58 9.61 -19.71 -8.41
N PRO A 59 9.17 -18.86 -9.36
CA PRO A 59 9.85 -17.59 -9.66
C PRO A 59 9.89 -16.60 -8.49
N TRP A 60 8.95 -16.73 -7.55
CA TRP A 60 8.90 -15.96 -6.31
C TRP A 60 8.33 -16.81 -5.16
N PRO A 61 8.73 -16.57 -3.90
CA PRO A 61 8.22 -17.31 -2.73
C PRO A 61 6.69 -17.25 -2.60
N GLU A 62 6.06 -16.11 -2.91
CA GLU A 62 4.61 -15.95 -2.79
C GLU A 62 3.83 -16.78 -3.83
N CYS A 63 4.50 -17.28 -4.88
CA CYS A 63 3.88 -18.21 -5.82
C CYS A 63 3.42 -19.51 -5.16
N GLN A 64 3.97 -19.88 -3.98
CA GLN A 64 3.49 -21.03 -3.20
C GLN A 64 2.02 -20.89 -2.79
N LYS A 65 1.55 -19.65 -2.58
CA LYS A 65 0.16 -19.34 -2.19
C LYS A 65 -0.74 -19.03 -3.40
N CYS A 66 -0.19 -19.08 -4.62
CA CYS A 66 -0.89 -18.63 -5.83
C CYS A 66 -2.08 -19.53 -6.17
N GLY A 67 -3.27 -18.91 -6.25
CA GLY A 67 -4.54 -19.55 -6.68
C GLY A 67 -4.53 -20.14 -8.10
N LYS A 68 -3.62 -19.65 -8.97
CA LYS A 68 -3.54 -19.98 -10.39
C LYS A 68 -2.44 -20.99 -10.73
N LEU A 69 -1.68 -21.46 -9.74
CA LEU A 69 -0.66 -22.48 -9.93
C LEU A 69 -1.31 -23.87 -9.98
N TRP A 70 -1.07 -24.62 -11.05
CA TRP A 70 -1.57 -25.99 -11.23
C TRP A 70 -0.40 -27.00 -11.24
N ARG A 71 -0.67 -28.27 -10.86
CA ARG A 71 0.35 -29.34 -10.82
C ARG A 71 0.74 -29.84 -12.23
N LYS A 72 1.88 -30.55 -12.27
CA LYS A 72 2.78 -30.88 -13.40
C LYS A 72 2.16 -30.88 -14.80
N ILE A 73 2.80 -30.16 -15.72
CA ILE A 73 2.64 -30.32 -17.17
C ILE A 73 3.60 -31.42 -17.59
N GLU A 74 3.15 -32.33 -18.47
CA GLU A 74 3.99 -33.38 -19.06
C GLU A 74 4.69 -32.93 -20.34
N LYS A 75 4.17 -31.88 -21.00
CA LYS A 75 4.73 -31.33 -22.24
C LYS A 75 5.94 -30.41 -21.99
N PRO A 76 6.95 -30.43 -22.87
CA PRO A 76 8.07 -29.50 -22.82
C PRO A 76 7.61 -28.05 -23.01
N ILE A 77 8.19 -27.15 -22.22
CA ILE A 77 7.84 -25.73 -22.20
C ILE A 77 8.83 -24.97 -23.09
N SER A 78 8.33 -24.27 -24.10
CA SER A 78 9.16 -23.33 -24.85
C SER A 78 9.46 -22.10 -24.01
N LEU A 79 10.72 -21.65 -23.99
CA LEU A 79 11.12 -20.38 -23.39
C LEU A 79 10.67 -19.18 -24.26
N TYR A 80 10.51 -19.42 -25.56
CA TYR A 80 10.07 -18.46 -26.57
C TYR A 80 8.87 -19.04 -27.31
N PRO A 81 7.68 -19.05 -26.69
CA PRO A 81 6.49 -19.56 -27.33
C PRO A 81 6.12 -18.71 -28.55
N ASP A 82 5.75 -19.39 -29.63
CA ASP A 82 5.25 -18.85 -30.89
C ASP A 82 3.77 -18.46 -30.81
N SER A 83 3.18 -18.53 -29.62
CA SER A 83 1.75 -18.33 -29.42
C SER A 83 1.43 -17.82 -28.02
N VAL A 84 0.33 -17.08 -27.90
CA VAL A 84 -0.05 -16.37 -26.67
C VAL A 84 -1.54 -16.47 -26.37
N VAL A 85 -1.87 -16.68 -25.10
CA VAL A 85 -3.19 -16.39 -24.52
C VAL A 85 -3.15 -15.00 -23.92
N LEU A 86 -3.93 -14.08 -24.47
CA LEU A 86 -3.96 -12.69 -24.05
C LEU A 86 -5.15 -12.44 -23.12
N HIS A 87 -4.89 -12.06 -21.88
CA HIS A 87 -5.90 -11.53 -20.97
C HIS A 87 -5.72 -10.02 -20.92
N LEU A 88 -6.73 -9.27 -21.35
CA LEU A 88 -6.69 -7.81 -21.42
C LEU A 88 -7.92 -7.25 -20.73
N GLU A 89 -7.71 -6.34 -19.79
CA GLU A 89 -8.78 -5.61 -19.13
C GLU A 89 -9.21 -4.43 -20.00
N PRO A 90 -10.41 -4.45 -20.62
CA PRO A 90 -10.84 -3.37 -21.50
C PRO A 90 -11.19 -2.12 -20.71
N SER A 91 -11.67 -2.30 -19.48
CA SER A 91 -12.16 -1.23 -18.60
C SER A 91 -11.84 -1.57 -17.15
N ALA A 92 -11.29 -0.60 -16.41
CA ALA A 92 -11.18 -0.62 -14.96
C ALA A 92 -12.42 0.00 -14.28
N ALA A 93 -13.26 0.73 -15.03
CA ALA A 93 -14.52 1.26 -14.53
C ALA A 93 -15.56 0.14 -14.36
N CYS A 94 -16.43 0.25 -13.35
CA CYS A 94 -17.55 -0.67 -13.17
C CYS A 94 -18.77 0.07 -12.63
N ASN A 95 -19.95 -0.30 -13.11
CA ASN A 95 -21.25 0.19 -12.69
C ASN A 95 -21.84 -0.54 -11.47
N LEU A 96 -21.15 -1.54 -10.90
CA LEU A 96 -21.57 -2.28 -9.71
C LEU A 96 -20.57 -2.19 -8.54
N LYS A 97 -21.06 -2.44 -7.32
CA LYS A 97 -20.28 -2.44 -6.07
C LYS A 97 -20.35 -3.80 -5.35
N CYS A 98 -20.09 -4.89 -6.07
CA CYS A 98 -20.23 -6.25 -5.52
C CYS A 98 -19.31 -6.49 -4.30
N GLU A 99 -19.84 -7.14 -3.27
CA GLU A 99 -19.24 -7.15 -1.91
C GLU A 99 -17.84 -7.78 -1.84
N THR A 100 -17.63 -8.93 -2.50
CA THR A 100 -16.35 -9.66 -2.51
C THR A 100 -15.56 -9.47 -3.80
N CYS A 101 -15.99 -8.57 -4.69
CA CYS A 101 -15.28 -8.32 -5.94
C CYS A 101 -13.96 -7.57 -5.67
N PRO A 102 -12.80 -8.09 -6.11
CA PRO A 102 -11.51 -7.39 -5.96
C PRO A 102 -11.51 -6.01 -6.61
N GLY A 103 -12.22 -5.84 -7.73
CA GLY A 103 -12.41 -4.54 -8.36
C GLY A 103 -13.20 -3.56 -7.50
N THR A 104 -14.24 -4.01 -6.78
CA THR A 104 -14.95 -3.14 -5.83
C THR A 104 -14.06 -2.78 -4.66
N ALA A 105 -13.33 -3.74 -4.11
CA ALA A 105 -12.40 -3.50 -3.01
C ALA A 105 -11.34 -2.46 -3.38
N TRP A 106 -10.84 -2.49 -4.62
CA TRP A 106 -9.98 -1.45 -5.17
C TRP A 106 -10.70 -0.09 -5.35
N ARG A 107 -11.88 -0.05 -6.00
CA ARG A 107 -12.66 1.21 -6.20
C ARG A 107 -13.07 1.88 -4.88
N THR A 108 -13.25 1.08 -3.84
CA THR A 108 -13.67 1.52 -2.50
C THR A 108 -12.50 1.72 -1.52
N GLY A 109 -11.26 1.50 -1.95
CA GLY A 109 -10.07 1.69 -1.11
C GLY A 109 -9.83 0.62 -0.04
N LYS A 110 -10.56 -0.50 -0.06
CA LYS A 110 -10.34 -1.64 0.84
C LYS A 110 -9.06 -2.42 0.53
N TRP A 111 -8.58 -2.39 -0.72
CA TRP A 111 -7.34 -3.06 -1.15
C TRP A 111 -6.32 -2.03 -1.62
N ILE A 112 -5.05 -2.25 -1.26
CA ILE A 112 -3.91 -1.39 -1.61
C ILE A 112 -3.47 -1.70 -3.05
N ILE A 113 -4.34 -1.39 -4.02
CA ILE A 113 -4.00 -1.43 -5.45
C ILE A 113 -4.05 0.02 -5.96
N PRO A 114 -3.02 0.52 -6.69
CA PRO A 114 -3.03 1.86 -7.24
C PRO A 114 -4.27 2.14 -8.10
N LYS A 115 -4.87 3.33 -7.98
CA LYS A 115 -5.90 3.80 -8.94
C LYS A 115 -5.31 3.82 -10.36
N PRO A 116 -6.12 3.51 -11.38
CA PRO A 116 -5.59 3.30 -12.71
C PRO A 116 -5.37 4.68 -13.36
N GLU A 117 -4.28 4.86 -14.09
CA GLU A 117 -3.98 6.13 -14.79
C GLU A 117 -5.07 6.46 -15.84
N ARG A 118 -5.80 5.46 -16.32
CA ARG A 118 -6.93 5.56 -17.25
C ARG A 118 -7.97 4.49 -16.94
N LEU A 119 -9.23 4.77 -17.27
CA LEU A 119 -10.34 3.84 -17.04
C LEU A 119 -10.54 2.83 -18.16
N TYR A 120 -10.08 3.13 -19.38
CA TYR A 120 -10.29 2.30 -20.57
C TYR A 120 -8.96 2.03 -21.26
N TYR A 121 -8.79 0.82 -21.79
CA TYR A 121 -7.69 0.52 -22.69
C TYR A 121 -7.96 1.18 -24.07
N PRO A 122 -7.06 2.01 -24.62
CA PRO A 122 -7.28 2.70 -25.89
C PRO A 122 -7.29 1.76 -27.08
N TYR A 123 -8.17 2.04 -28.04
CA TYR A 123 -8.29 1.23 -29.25
C TYR A 123 -7.01 1.21 -30.08
N ASN A 124 -6.38 2.36 -30.33
CA ASN A 124 -5.13 2.46 -31.10
C ASN A 124 -3.98 1.64 -30.50
N GLU A 125 -3.85 1.59 -29.17
CA GLU A 125 -2.86 0.75 -28.50
C GLU A 125 -3.21 -0.74 -28.60
N TYR A 126 -4.49 -1.08 -28.69
CA TYR A 126 -4.93 -2.46 -28.91
C TYR A 126 -4.60 -2.92 -30.33
N ILE A 127 -4.84 -2.06 -31.33
CA ILE A 127 -4.45 -2.29 -32.72
C ILE A 127 -2.96 -2.57 -32.82
N ALA A 128 -2.13 -1.66 -32.30
CA ALA A 128 -0.68 -1.80 -32.34
C ALA A 128 -0.19 -3.10 -31.66
N LEU A 129 -0.86 -3.51 -30.57
CA LEU A 129 -0.55 -4.77 -29.90
C LEU A 129 -0.86 -5.99 -30.78
N VAL A 130 -2.03 -6.01 -31.41
CA VAL A 130 -2.46 -7.12 -32.29
C VAL A 130 -1.58 -7.19 -33.54
N ASP A 131 -1.24 -6.05 -34.13
CA ASP A 131 -0.38 -5.96 -35.30
C ASP A 131 1.05 -6.42 -34.97
N GLY A 132 1.61 -5.97 -33.85
CA GLY A 132 2.94 -6.39 -33.41
C GLY A 132 3.04 -7.92 -33.20
N LEU A 133 1.97 -8.56 -32.73
CA LEU A 133 1.91 -10.02 -32.65
C LEU A 133 1.96 -10.67 -34.03
N LYS A 134 1.18 -10.14 -34.99
CA LYS A 134 1.12 -10.66 -36.36
C LYS A 134 2.46 -10.51 -37.08
N GLU A 135 3.07 -9.33 -37.00
CA GLU A 135 4.36 -9.00 -37.61
C GLU A 135 5.48 -9.93 -37.12
N LYS A 136 5.44 -10.31 -35.83
CA LYS A 136 6.45 -11.16 -35.19
C LYS A 136 6.14 -12.64 -35.29
N GLY A 137 5.08 -13.02 -36.01
CA GLY A 137 4.68 -14.41 -36.21
C GLY A 137 4.16 -15.10 -34.95
N ILE A 138 3.75 -14.34 -33.92
CA ILE A 138 3.20 -14.91 -32.69
C ILE A 138 1.69 -15.12 -32.88
N ARG A 139 1.26 -16.38 -32.82
CA ARG A 139 -0.16 -16.75 -32.98
C ARG A 139 -0.97 -16.37 -31.74
N LEU A 140 -2.07 -15.67 -31.94
CA LEU A 140 -3.01 -15.34 -30.87
C LEU A 140 -4.03 -16.48 -30.69
N GLN A 141 -3.93 -17.24 -29.59
CA GLN A 141 -4.79 -18.41 -29.37
C GLN A 141 -6.14 -18.03 -28.78
N THR A 142 -6.12 -17.22 -27.72
CA THR A 142 -7.32 -16.80 -27.02
C THR A 142 -7.14 -15.38 -26.53
N VAL A 143 -8.18 -14.55 -26.67
CA VAL A 143 -8.28 -13.24 -26.05
C VAL A 143 -9.40 -13.25 -25.02
N ILE A 144 -9.03 -12.98 -23.77
CA ILE A 144 -9.94 -12.85 -22.65
C ILE A 144 -10.05 -11.34 -22.35
N LEU A 145 -11.17 -10.72 -22.70
CA LEU A 145 -11.41 -9.29 -22.50
C LEU A 145 -12.13 -9.07 -21.17
N VAL A 146 -11.39 -9.27 -20.08
CA VAL A 146 -11.89 -9.24 -18.69
C VAL A 146 -10.83 -8.60 -17.79
N GLY A 147 -11.25 -8.03 -16.66
CA GLY A 147 -10.33 -7.56 -15.62
C GLY A 147 -11.06 -7.25 -14.32
N LEU A 148 -10.67 -6.17 -13.64
CA LEU A 148 -11.26 -5.72 -12.37
C LEU A 148 -12.48 -4.81 -12.59
N GLY A 149 -12.62 -4.20 -13.77
CA GLY A 149 -13.80 -3.45 -14.18
C GLY A 149 -14.82 -4.25 -14.99
N GLU A 150 -15.79 -3.52 -15.56
CA GLU A 150 -16.85 -4.02 -16.43
C GLU A 150 -16.46 -3.79 -17.90
N PRO A 151 -16.20 -4.85 -18.69
CA PRO A 151 -15.74 -4.70 -20.07
C PRO A 151 -16.72 -3.93 -20.96
N LEU A 152 -18.04 -4.06 -20.75
CA LEU A 152 -19.06 -3.37 -21.55
C LEU A 152 -18.99 -1.84 -21.45
N MET A 153 -18.25 -1.30 -20.47
CA MET A 153 -18.06 0.14 -20.34
C MET A 153 -17.01 0.71 -21.29
N ASN A 154 -16.20 -0.11 -21.96
CA ASN A 154 -15.28 0.37 -22.98
C ASN A 154 -16.04 0.54 -24.31
N PRO A 155 -16.14 1.77 -24.86
CA PRO A 155 -16.91 2.03 -26.08
C PRO A 155 -16.35 1.34 -27.33
N ASP A 156 -15.06 0.99 -27.33
CA ASP A 156 -14.39 0.34 -28.46
C ASP A 156 -14.36 -1.20 -28.35
N LEU A 157 -15.03 -1.79 -27.35
CA LEU A 157 -14.97 -3.24 -27.11
C LEU A 157 -15.32 -4.08 -28.36
N SER A 158 -16.44 -3.78 -29.01
CA SER A 158 -16.86 -4.49 -30.23
C SER A 158 -15.86 -4.29 -31.37
N ARG A 159 -15.26 -3.10 -31.49
CA ARG A 159 -14.24 -2.80 -32.51
C ARG A 159 -12.94 -3.54 -32.25
N MET A 160 -12.53 -3.70 -30.99
CA MET A 160 -11.38 -4.52 -30.60
C MET A 160 -11.59 -5.99 -31.00
N ILE A 161 -12.78 -6.53 -30.74
CA ILE A 161 -13.13 -7.91 -31.11
C ILE A 161 -13.10 -8.08 -32.63
N SER A 162 -13.78 -7.21 -33.38
CA SER A 162 -13.80 -7.27 -34.85
C SER A 162 -12.42 -7.15 -35.46
N TYR A 163 -11.58 -6.24 -34.92
CA TYR A 163 -10.23 -6.09 -35.40
C TYR A 163 -9.42 -7.37 -35.20
N THR A 164 -9.45 -7.93 -34.00
CA THR A 164 -8.73 -9.17 -33.71
C THR A 164 -9.20 -10.32 -34.60
N LYS A 165 -10.50 -10.47 -34.84
CA LYS A 165 -11.00 -11.48 -35.79
C LYS A 165 -10.54 -11.24 -37.23
N SER A 166 -10.36 -9.98 -37.64
CA SER A 166 -9.83 -9.68 -38.98
C SER A 166 -8.35 -10.07 -39.15
N VAL A 167 -7.54 -9.95 -38.10
CA VAL A 167 -6.09 -10.28 -38.13
C VAL A 167 -5.82 -11.76 -37.78
N PHE A 168 -6.59 -12.29 -36.83
CA PHE A 168 -6.50 -13.64 -36.28
C PHE A 168 -7.90 -14.30 -36.25
N PRO A 169 -8.43 -14.74 -37.41
CA PRO A 169 -9.79 -15.29 -37.52
C PRO A 169 -10.02 -16.54 -36.65
N ASP A 170 -8.97 -17.35 -36.47
CA ASP A 170 -9.02 -18.59 -35.69
C ASP A 170 -8.88 -18.38 -34.17
N SER A 171 -8.61 -17.16 -33.72
CA SER A 171 -8.45 -16.88 -32.30
C SER A 171 -9.78 -16.98 -31.55
N LEU A 172 -9.78 -17.51 -30.34
CA LEU A 172 -10.97 -17.58 -29.49
C LEU A 172 -11.12 -16.31 -28.65
N LEU A 173 -12.18 -15.53 -28.82
CA LEU A 173 -12.47 -14.33 -28.05
C LEU A 173 -13.58 -14.57 -27.02
N LYS A 174 -13.33 -14.10 -25.80
CA LYS A 174 -14.23 -14.30 -24.68
C LYS A 174 -14.32 -13.09 -23.77
N ILE A 175 -15.54 -12.79 -23.31
CA ILE A 175 -15.79 -11.78 -22.27
C ILE A 175 -16.61 -12.36 -21.10
N ASP A 176 -16.40 -11.79 -19.92
CA ASP A 176 -17.23 -11.96 -18.74
C ASP A 176 -17.74 -10.58 -18.31
N THR A 177 -19.06 -10.41 -18.22
CA THR A 177 -19.70 -9.13 -17.91
C THR A 177 -20.73 -9.28 -16.80
N ASN A 178 -21.01 -8.19 -16.09
CA ASN A 178 -22.15 -8.10 -15.17
C ASN A 178 -23.51 -7.88 -15.86
N ALA A 179 -23.54 -7.71 -17.20
CA ALA A 179 -24.74 -7.64 -18.03
C ALA A 179 -25.68 -6.45 -17.78
N VAL A 180 -25.32 -5.47 -16.93
CA VAL A 180 -26.23 -4.39 -16.51
C VAL A 180 -25.79 -3.00 -16.95
N TYR A 181 -24.85 -2.88 -17.88
CA TYR A 181 -24.43 -1.58 -18.40
C TYR A 181 -25.48 -1.02 -19.39
N PRO A 182 -26.13 0.13 -19.11
CA PRO A 182 -27.28 0.57 -19.92
C PRO A 182 -26.96 0.94 -21.36
N LYS A 183 -25.70 1.30 -21.64
CA LYS A 183 -25.25 1.66 -23.00
C LYS A 183 -24.63 0.48 -23.75
N ALA A 184 -24.75 -0.74 -23.22
CA ALA A 184 -24.25 -1.92 -23.91
C ALA A 184 -25.06 -2.18 -25.19
N ASP A 185 -24.34 -2.45 -26.28
CA ASP A 185 -24.90 -2.72 -27.59
C ASP A 185 -24.78 -4.22 -27.90
N ALA A 186 -25.90 -4.93 -27.77
CA ALA A 186 -25.95 -6.38 -27.95
C ALA A 186 -25.72 -6.77 -29.42
N GLU A 187 -26.29 -6.01 -30.36
CA GLU A 187 -26.19 -6.24 -31.79
C GLU A 187 -24.75 -6.02 -32.26
N ALA A 188 -24.09 -4.96 -31.81
CA ALA A 188 -22.69 -4.72 -32.13
C ALA A 188 -21.77 -5.83 -31.58
N LEU A 189 -22.04 -6.36 -30.37
CA LEU A 189 -21.27 -7.47 -29.82
C LEU A 189 -21.47 -8.76 -30.61
N VAL A 190 -22.70 -9.07 -31.00
CA VAL A 190 -23.00 -10.25 -31.83
C VAL A 190 -22.36 -10.14 -33.21
N ALA A 191 -22.43 -8.97 -33.83
CA ALA A 191 -21.82 -8.69 -35.13
C ALA A 191 -20.28 -8.65 -35.07
N SER A 192 -19.70 -8.43 -33.89
CA SER A 192 -18.25 -8.24 -33.76
C SER A 192 -17.41 -9.48 -34.06
N GLY A 193 -18.02 -10.67 -34.05
CA GLY A 193 -17.31 -11.95 -34.14
C GLY A 193 -16.87 -12.52 -32.80
N LEU A 194 -17.46 -12.06 -31.68
CA LEU A 194 -17.20 -12.61 -30.35
C LEU A 194 -17.64 -14.08 -30.28
N ASP A 195 -16.78 -14.96 -29.75
CA ASP A 195 -17.11 -16.39 -29.67
C ASP A 195 -17.88 -16.74 -28.38
N ILE A 196 -17.51 -16.13 -27.24
CA ILE A 196 -18.12 -16.46 -25.94
C ILE A 196 -18.41 -15.20 -25.13
N ILE A 197 -19.65 -15.05 -24.69
CA ILE A 197 -20.07 -14.05 -23.70
C ILE A 197 -20.65 -14.73 -22.46
N ARG A 198 -20.06 -14.44 -21.29
CA ARG A 198 -20.56 -14.93 -20.01
C ARG A 198 -21.20 -13.80 -19.22
N LEU A 199 -22.48 -13.95 -18.90
CA LEU A 199 -23.29 -12.98 -18.17
C LEU A 199 -23.34 -13.39 -16.70
N GLY A 200 -22.67 -12.64 -15.83
CA GLY A 200 -22.64 -12.86 -14.38
C GLY A 200 -23.91 -12.35 -13.71
N ILE A 201 -24.94 -13.19 -13.65
CA ILE A 201 -26.24 -12.89 -13.06
C ILE A 201 -26.45 -13.89 -11.91
N ASP A 202 -26.25 -13.45 -10.67
CA ASP A 202 -26.13 -14.36 -9.51
C ASP A 202 -27.42 -14.40 -8.68
N GLY A 203 -28.52 -14.83 -9.29
CA GLY A 203 -29.84 -14.94 -8.68
C GLY A 203 -30.92 -15.12 -9.74
N SER A 204 -32.11 -15.62 -9.38
CA SER A 204 -33.28 -15.61 -10.28
C SER A 204 -34.33 -14.54 -9.91
N CYS A 205 -34.18 -13.89 -8.76
CA CYS A 205 -35.01 -12.77 -8.33
C CYS A 205 -34.15 -11.58 -7.84
N GLN A 206 -34.76 -10.39 -7.76
CA GLN A 206 -34.05 -9.16 -7.36
C GLN A 206 -33.51 -9.25 -5.91
N GLU A 207 -34.23 -9.93 -5.03
CA GLU A 207 -33.86 -10.06 -3.62
C GLU A 207 -32.52 -10.79 -3.46
N SER A 208 -32.39 -11.99 -4.04
CA SER A 208 -31.15 -12.79 -3.97
C SER A 208 -30.02 -12.12 -4.74
N TYR A 209 -30.31 -11.63 -5.96
CA TYR A 209 -29.33 -10.99 -6.84
C TYR A 209 -28.64 -9.78 -6.20
N SER A 210 -29.42 -8.88 -5.57
CA SER A 210 -28.90 -7.62 -5.03
C SER A 210 -28.02 -7.80 -3.79
N ARG A 211 -28.09 -8.96 -3.10
CA ARG A 211 -27.21 -9.28 -1.95
C ARG A 211 -25.75 -9.26 -2.36
N TYR A 212 -25.42 -9.90 -3.50
CA TYR A 212 -24.07 -9.86 -4.05
C TYR A 212 -23.86 -8.71 -5.04
N ARG A 213 -24.77 -8.52 -6.01
CA ARG A 213 -24.67 -7.56 -7.11
C ARG A 213 -25.20 -6.18 -6.72
N LYS A 214 -24.58 -5.56 -5.71
CA LYS A 214 -25.01 -4.27 -5.15
C LYS A 214 -25.05 -3.16 -6.21
N GLY A 215 -26.22 -2.52 -6.34
CA GLY A 215 -26.50 -1.47 -7.32
C GLY A 215 -26.98 -1.99 -8.68
N GLY A 216 -27.19 -3.30 -8.82
CA GLY A 216 -27.72 -3.90 -10.04
C GLY A 216 -29.23 -4.11 -9.99
N ASP A 217 -29.83 -4.07 -11.17
CA ASP A 217 -31.21 -4.48 -11.42
C ASP A 217 -31.19 -5.73 -12.32
N ILE A 218 -31.73 -6.84 -11.80
CA ILE A 218 -31.73 -8.13 -12.51
C ILE A 218 -32.56 -8.06 -13.79
N GLN A 219 -33.61 -7.24 -13.83
CA GLN A 219 -34.45 -7.09 -15.02
C GLN A 219 -33.68 -6.47 -16.17
N ASN A 220 -32.76 -5.54 -15.88
CA ASN A 220 -31.88 -4.99 -16.91
C ASN A 220 -30.88 -6.04 -17.42
N ALA A 221 -30.39 -6.92 -16.54
CA ALA A 221 -29.51 -8.01 -16.92
C ALA A 221 -30.23 -9.02 -17.84
N PHE A 222 -31.46 -9.39 -17.49
CA PHE A 222 -32.30 -10.27 -18.27
C PHE A 222 -32.69 -9.68 -19.62
N LYS A 223 -33.10 -8.41 -19.67
CA LYS A 223 -33.36 -7.71 -20.94
C LYS A 223 -32.13 -7.70 -21.86
N PHE A 224 -30.94 -7.49 -21.30
CA PHE A 224 -29.71 -7.52 -22.08
C PHE A 224 -29.41 -8.93 -22.61
N MET A 225 -29.61 -9.97 -21.80
CA MET A 225 -29.48 -11.37 -22.22
C MET A 225 -30.48 -11.74 -23.33
N GLU A 226 -31.75 -11.35 -23.19
CA GLU A 226 -32.79 -11.56 -24.21
C GLU A 226 -32.45 -10.84 -25.51
N ARG A 227 -31.95 -9.60 -25.44
CA ARG A 227 -31.52 -8.84 -26.61
C ARG A 227 -30.32 -9.50 -27.31
N LEU A 228 -29.35 -10.05 -26.56
CA LEU A 228 -28.25 -10.85 -27.13
C LEU A 228 -28.75 -12.10 -27.84
N VAL A 229 -29.72 -12.82 -27.27
CA VAL A 229 -30.33 -14.00 -27.90
C VAL A 229 -31.06 -13.62 -29.20
N ALA A 230 -31.84 -12.54 -29.16
CA ALA A 230 -32.54 -12.02 -30.33
C ALA A 230 -31.56 -11.60 -31.43
N ALA A 231 -30.52 -10.84 -31.08
CA ALA A 231 -29.47 -10.42 -32.00
C ALA A 231 -28.70 -11.61 -32.59
N LYS A 232 -28.35 -12.60 -31.76
CA LYS A 232 -27.72 -13.85 -32.19
C LYS A 232 -28.57 -14.56 -33.25
N LYS A 233 -29.87 -14.71 -32.99
CA LYS A 233 -30.80 -15.35 -33.92
C LYS A 233 -30.95 -14.55 -35.21
N ALA A 234 -31.10 -13.24 -35.12
CA ALA A 234 -31.24 -12.35 -36.28
C ALA A 234 -29.99 -12.36 -37.18
N ALA A 235 -28.79 -12.40 -36.59
CA ALA A 235 -27.53 -12.42 -37.31
C ALA A 235 -27.07 -13.82 -37.74
N GLY A 236 -27.75 -14.90 -37.33
CA GLY A 236 -27.28 -16.27 -37.52
C GLY A 236 -25.92 -16.55 -36.87
N SER A 237 -25.60 -15.84 -35.77
CA SER A 237 -24.26 -15.86 -35.16
C SER A 237 -23.99 -17.12 -34.35
N GLY A 238 -22.76 -17.62 -34.42
CA GLY A 238 -22.26 -18.75 -33.64
C GLY A 238 -21.94 -18.43 -32.18
N ILE A 239 -22.08 -17.17 -31.73
CA ILE A 239 -21.71 -16.75 -30.37
C ILE A 239 -22.36 -17.64 -29.28
N SER A 240 -21.53 -18.09 -28.34
CA SER A 240 -21.97 -18.81 -27.14
C SER A 240 -22.36 -17.82 -26.04
N ILE A 241 -23.64 -17.81 -25.68
CA ILE A 241 -24.19 -17.00 -24.59
C ILE A 241 -24.34 -17.90 -23.37
N VAL A 242 -23.61 -17.58 -22.31
CA VAL A 242 -23.60 -18.36 -21.06
C VAL A 242 -24.07 -17.48 -19.92
N TRP A 243 -25.15 -17.88 -19.26
CA TRP A 243 -25.54 -17.34 -17.96
C TRP A 243 -24.63 -17.96 -16.90
N LYS A 244 -23.69 -17.17 -16.40
CA LYS A 244 -22.82 -17.52 -15.28
C LYS A 244 -23.50 -17.16 -13.96
N TYR A 245 -23.70 -18.13 -13.08
CA TYR A 245 -24.37 -17.99 -11.80
C TYR A 245 -23.44 -18.43 -10.66
N ILE A 246 -23.02 -17.53 -9.78
CA ILE A 246 -22.25 -17.88 -8.58
C ILE A 246 -23.21 -18.32 -7.47
N LEU A 247 -23.04 -19.55 -6.98
CA LEU A 247 -23.81 -20.11 -5.88
C LEU A 247 -23.27 -19.64 -4.53
N PHE A 248 -24.09 -18.93 -3.79
CA PHE A 248 -23.93 -18.48 -2.42
C PHE A 248 -25.02 -19.10 -1.54
N GLU A 249 -24.83 -19.08 -0.21
CA GLU A 249 -25.87 -19.52 0.75
C GLU A 249 -27.21 -18.79 0.64
N HIS A 250 -27.26 -17.62 0.00
CA HIS A 250 -28.49 -16.83 -0.12
C HIS A 250 -29.21 -17.00 -1.46
N ASN A 251 -28.66 -17.77 -2.39
CA ASN A 251 -29.22 -17.95 -3.74
C ASN A 251 -29.13 -19.40 -4.24
N ASN A 252 -29.08 -20.37 -3.31
CA ASN A 252 -28.89 -21.81 -3.58
C ASN A 252 -30.14 -22.67 -3.30
N THR A 253 -31.31 -22.08 -3.06
CA THR A 253 -32.53 -22.89 -2.85
C THR A 253 -32.92 -23.63 -4.13
N MET A 254 -33.47 -24.84 -4.02
CA MET A 254 -33.87 -25.63 -5.20
C MET A 254 -34.88 -24.90 -6.07
N ALA A 255 -35.87 -24.24 -5.47
CA ALA A 255 -36.86 -23.45 -6.21
C ALA A 255 -36.20 -22.31 -7.03
N GLU A 256 -35.18 -21.66 -6.48
CA GLU A 256 -34.49 -20.58 -7.18
C GLU A 256 -33.62 -21.10 -8.34
N ILE A 257 -32.93 -22.22 -8.13
CA ILE A 257 -32.11 -22.91 -9.13
C ILE A 257 -32.99 -23.46 -10.26
N GLU A 258 -34.15 -24.04 -9.94
CA GLU A 258 -35.15 -24.50 -10.91
C GLU A 258 -35.68 -23.32 -11.73
N ALA A 259 -36.08 -22.21 -11.10
CA ALA A 259 -36.53 -21.02 -11.80
C ALA A 259 -35.46 -20.45 -12.75
N ALA A 260 -34.19 -20.42 -12.34
CA ALA A 260 -33.09 -20.04 -13.23
C ALA A 260 -32.92 -21.02 -14.40
N SER A 261 -33.03 -22.32 -14.14
CA SER A 261 -32.88 -23.39 -15.14
C SER A 261 -33.98 -23.36 -16.19
N GLU A 262 -35.24 -23.23 -15.76
CA GLU A 262 -36.40 -23.08 -16.65
C GLU A 262 -36.28 -21.83 -17.52
N TYR A 263 -35.84 -20.71 -16.94
CA TYR A 263 -35.66 -19.49 -17.72
C TYR A 263 -34.53 -19.60 -18.74
N ALA A 264 -33.40 -20.18 -18.35
CA ALA A 264 -32.29 -20.44 -19.26
C ALA A 264 -32.68 -21.36 -20.42
N GLN A 265 -33.45 -22.42 -20.13
CA GLN A 265 -33.99 -23.34 -21.13
C GLN A 265 -34.94 -22.61 -22.10
N ARG A 266 -35.84 -21.77 -21.58
CA ARG A 266 -36.78 -20.97 -22.39
C ARG A 266 -36.05 -20.05 -23.38
N LEU A 267 -34.92 -19.46 -22.98
CA LEU A 267 -34.11 -18.59 -23.83
C LEU A 267 -33.10 -19.35 -24.70
N GLY A 268 -32.88 -20.65 -24.45
CA GLY A 268 -31.86 -21.44 -25.14
C GLY A 268 -30.42 -21.00 -24.81
N VAL A 269 -30.18 -20.51 -23.60
CA VAL A 269 -28.85 -20.06 -23.12
C VAL A 269 -28.26 -21.05 -22.14
N THR A 270 -26.93 -21.22 -22.16
CA THR A 270 -26.26 -22.15 -21.25
C THR A 270 -26.18 -21.59 -19.84
N LEU A 271 -26.80 -22.27 -18.87
CA LEU A 271 -26.65 -21.94 -17.46
C LEU A 271 -25.43 -22.65 -16.88
N HIS A 272 -24.54 -21.90 -16.23
CA HIS A 272 -23.31 -22.39 -15.64
C HIS A 272 -23.16 -21.91 -14.19
N PHE A 273 -23.27 -22.84 -13.25
CA PHE A 273 -23.07 -22.57 -11.83
C PHE A 273 -21.57 -22.60 -11.43
N GLU A 274 -21.11 -21.60 -10.69
CA GLU A 274 -19.79 -21.54 -10.06
C GLU A 274 -19.94 -21.51 -8.52
N THR A 275 -19.22 -22.37 -7.80
CA THR A 275 -19.32 -22.46 -6.32
C THR A 275 -18.33 -21.58 -5.56
N GLY A 276 -17.53 -20.76 -6.26
CA GLY A 276 -16.68 -19.72 -5.68
C GLY A 276 -15.26 -19.62 -6.24
N TRP A 277 -14.47 -18.68 -5.69
CA TRP A 277 -13.09 -18.39 -6.13
C TRP A 277 -11.99 -19.01 -5.24
N SER A 278 -12.36 -19.55 -4.07
CA SER A 278 -11.45 -20.10 -3.06
C SER A 278 -11.58 -21.62 -2.93
N SER A 279 -10.73 -22.24 -2.08
CA SER A 279 -10.80 -23.67 -1.76
C SER A 279 -12.04 -24.06 -0.94
N THR A 280 -12.77 -23.08 -0.41
CA THR A 280 -13.99 -23.29 0.38
C THR A 280 -15.15 -22.76 -0.45
N PRO A 281 -16.12 -23.59 -0.85
CA PRO A 281 -17.25 -23.13 -1.65
C PRO A 281 -18.09 -22.12 -0.86
N TYR A 282 -18.69 -21.16 -1.56
CA TYR A 282 -19.57 -20.13 -0.97
C TYR A 282 -20.96 -20.64 -0.62
N SER A 283 -21.28 -21.88 -1.01
CA SER A 283 -22.52 -22.58 -0.70
C SER A 283 -22.17 -23.99 -0.22
N LYS A 284 -22.91 -24.47 0.79
CA LYS A 284 -22.88 -25.85 1.29
C LYS A 284 -23.82 -26.80 0.53
N GLN A 285 -24.41 -26.37 -0.59
CA GLN A 285 -25.31 -27.24 -1.38
C GLN A 285 -24.58 -28.51 -1.82
N ASP A 286 -25.26 -29.66 -1.71
CA ASP A 286 -24.70 -30.94 -2.13
C ASP A 286 -24.44 -30.93 -3.65
N PRO A 287 -23.18 -31.12 -4.09
CA PRO A 287 -22.86 -31.24 -5.51
C PRO A 287 -23.65 -32.34 -6.24
N ALA A 288 -24.06 -33.42 -5.55
CA ALA A 288 -24.82 -34.52 -6.13
C ALA A 288 -26.25 -34.10 -6.53
N GLU A 289 -26.93 -33.33 -5.68
CA GLU A 289 -28.26 -32.78 -5.96
C GLU A 289 -28.21 -31.80 -7.13
N LEU A 290 -27.19 -30.94 -7.15
CA LEU A 290 -26.99 -30.01 -8.27
C LEU A 290 -26.71 -30.76 -9.57
N ASN A 291 -25.90 -31.83 -9.54
CA ASN A 291 -25.63 -32.66 -10.72
C ASN A 291 -26.89 -33.33 -11.26
N ALA A 292 -27.72 -33.94 -10.40
CA ALA A 292 -28.94 -34.61 -10.81
C ALA A 292 -29.94 -33.63 -11.46
N LEU A 293 -30.03 -32.39 -10.93
CA LEU A 293 -30.84 -31.34 -11.53
C LEU A 293 -30.27 -30.90 -12.89
N MET A 294 -28.96 -30.72 -12.99
CA MET A 294 -28.30 -30.32 -14.24
C MET A 294 -28.43 -31.38 -15.33
N GLU A 295 -28.35 -32.66 -14.98
CA GLU A 295 -28.62 -33.78 -15.90
C GLU A 295 -30.07 -33.74 -16.42
N ARG A 296 -31.05 -33.45 -15.56
CA ARG A 296 -32.47 -33.32 -15.96
C ARG A 296 -32.69 -32.23 -17.02
N TYR A 297 -31.97 -31.11 -16.91
CA TYR A 297 -32.07 -29.99 -17.85
C TYR A 297 -31.04 -30.04 -18.99
N GLY A 298 -30.21 -31.08 -19.07
CA GLY A 298 -29.22 -31.29 -20.14
C GLY A 298 -27.99 -30.37 -20.07
N TRP A 299 -27.65 -29.83 -18.90
CA TRP A 299 -26.51 -28.93 -18.71
C TRP A 299 -25.31 -29.67 -18.09
N THR A 300 -24.10 -29.51 -18.63
CA THR A 300 -22.89 -30.12 -18.04
C THR A 300 -22.22 -29.20 -17.02
N TYR A 301 -22.12 -29.67 -15.78
CA TYR A 301 -21.38 -29.02 -14.70
C TYR A 301 -19.90 -29.45 -14.66
N ARG A 302 -18.99 -28.56 -14.24
CA ARG A 302 -17.60 -28.89 -13.87
C ARG A 302 -17.25 -28.25 -12.53
N VAL A 303 -17.20 -29.05 -11.46
CA VAL A 303 -16.56 -28.66 -10.19
C VAL A 303 -15.09 -28.38 -10.47
N LYS A 304 -14.61 -27.14 -10.23
CA LYS A 304 -13.16 -26.91 -10.09
C LYS A 304 -12.70 -27.29 -8.69
N ALA A 305 -12.61 -28.59 -8.40
CA ALA A 305 -11.90 -29.04 -7.22
C ALA A 305 -10.40 -28.81 -7.45
N ARG A 306 -9.76 -28.02 -6.60
CA ARG A 306 -8.29 -27.94 -6.58
C ARG A 306 -7.76 -29.31 -6.14
N PRO A 307 -6.84 -29.96 -6.86
CA PRO A 307 -6.13 -31.10 -6.31
C PRO A 307 -5.38 -30.61 -5.07
N GLN A 308 -5.58 -31.25 -3.92
CA GLN A 308 -4.90 -30.92 -2.67
C GLN A 308 -3.39 -30.84 -2.90
N ALA A 309 -2.81 -29.66 -2.66
CA ALA A 309 -1.36 -29.49 -2.69
C ALA A 309 -0.77 -30.21 -1.46
N LYS A 310 -0.21 -31.42 -1.66
CA LYS A 310 0.76 -32.00 -0.70
C LYS A 310 1.84 -30.94 -0.41
N ALA A 311 2.14 -30.74 0.87
CA ALA A 311 3.09 -29.76 1.39
C ALA A 311 4.45 -29.80 0.66
N PRO A 312 5.16 -28.66 0.51
CA PRO A 312 6.53 -28.68 0.04
C PRO A 312 7.43 -29.31 1.12
N ARG A 313 8.42 -30.08 0.69
CA ARG A 313 9.51 -30.53 1.57
C ARG A 313 10.41 -29.31 1.88
N PRO A 314 11.02 -29.21 3.08
CA PRO A 314 12.27 -28.45 3.21
C PRO A 314 13.22 -29.17 2.23
N ASP A 315 13.79 -28.53 1.23
CA ASP A 315 15.09 -27.87 1.28
C ASP A 315 15.23 -27.14 -0.07
N GLN A 316 15.45 -25.82 -0.09
CA GLN A 316 16.20 -25.07 -1.13
C GLN A 316 16.06 -23.55 -0.96
N GLU A 317 17.19 -22.91 -0.69
CA GLU A 317 17.39 -21.45 -0.65
C GLU A 317 17.24 -20.83 -2.04
N THR A 318 16.64 -19.63 -2.12
CA THR A 318 16.73 -18.77 -3.33
C THR A 318 17.02 -17.33 -2.94
N THR A 319 18.07 -16.78 -3.56
CA THR A 319 18.58 -15.41 -3.40
C THR A 319 17.84 -14.44 -4.32
N VAL A 320 17.59 -13.20 -3.87
CA VAL A 320 16.88 -12.14 -4.63
C VAL A 320 17.71 -10.84 -4.66
N ALA A 321 17.81 -10.23 -5.84
CA ALA A 321 18.50 -8.96 -6.13
C ALA A 321 17.53 -7.74 -6.12
N PRO A 322 18.00 -6.48 -5.93
CA PRO A 322 17.15 -5.31 -5.67
C PRO A 322 16.67 -4.56 -6.94
N PRO A 323 15.62 -3.70 -6.85
CA PRO A 323 14.98 -3.04 -8.00
C PRO A 323 15.49 -1.60 -8.29
N PRO A 324 15.29 -1.05 -9.52
CA PRO A 324 15.62 0.34 -9.87
C PRO A 324 14.40 1.30 -9.79
N PRO A 325 14.60 2.64 -9.88
CA PRO A 325 13.69 3.66 -9.37
C PRO A 325 12.63 4.18 -10.37
N ALA A 326 11.61 4.85 -9.83
CA ALA A 326 10.37 5.25 -10.50
C ALA A 326 10.40 6.63 -11.21
N THR A 327 9.62 6.77 -12.30
CA THR A 327 9.35 8.03 -13.04
C THR A 327 7.86 8.42 -13.05
N PRO A 328 7.52 9.71 -13.31
CA PRO A 328 6.34 10.39 -12.76
C PRO A 328 5.07 10.37 -13.63
N LYS A 329 3.92 10.60 -12.99
CA LYS A 329 2.53 10.52 -13.51
C LYS A 329 2.01 11.83 -14.16
N ILE A 330 1.11 11.71 -15.16
CA ILE A 330 0.31 12.82 -15.75
C ILE A 330 -1.19 12.42 -15.87
N ASN A 331 -2.09 13.39 -15.60
CA ASN A 331 -3.56 13.29 -15.53
C ASN A 331 -4.31 13.83 -16.78
N THR A 332 -5.62 13.55 -16.84
CA THR A 332 -6.61 13.36 -17.95
C THR A 332 -7.28 14.59 -18.68
N VAL A 333 -7.90 14.27 -19.85
CA VAL A 333 -9.14 14.79 -20.52
C VAL A 333 -9.02 15.64 -21.82
N THR A 334 -9.73 15.21 -22.89
CA THR A 334 -10.29 15.84 -24.13
C THR A 334 -9.40 16.18 -25.34
N ASP A 335 -9.43 15.28 -26.33
CA ASP A 335 -8.90 15.43 -27.71
C ASP A 335 -9.94 16.06 -28.65
N HIS A 336 -10.19 17.36 -28.50
CA HIS A 336 -10.72 18.18 -29.61
C HIS A 336 -9.63 19.20 -29.95
N THR A 337 -9.34 19.34 -31.25
CA THR A 337 -8.38 20.35 -31.71
C THR A 337 -9.03 21.73 -31.62
N LEU A 338 -8.19 22.75 -31.48
CA LEU A 338 -8.64 24.15 -31.46
C LEU A 338 -9.48 24.48 -32.71
N GLU A 339 -9.08 23.93 -33.87
CA GLU A 339 -9.75 24.09 -35.16
C GLU A 339 -11.20 23.60 -35.15
N THR A 340 -11.47 22.43 -34.56
CA THR A 340 -12.83 21.89 -34.48
C THR A 340 -13.74 22.77 -33.63
N ILE A 341 -13.23 23.35 -32.53
CA ILE A 341 -14.01 24.26 -31.68
C ILE A 341 -14.27 25.59 -32.38
N VAL A 342 -13.27 26.14 -33.08
CA VAL A 342 -13.41 27.40 -33.82
C VAL A 342 -14.48 27.26 -34.91
N GLY A 343 -14.45 26.20 -35.72
CA GLY A 343 -15.48 25.96 -36.74
C GLY A 343 -16.88 25.71 -36.18
N ALA A 344 -17.00 25.22 -34.93
CA ALA A 344 -18.28 25.12 -34.23
C ALA A 344 -18.76 26.49 -33.71
N LEU A 345 -17.86 27.33 -33.22
CA LEU A 345 -18.15 28.70 -32.78
C LEU A 345 -18.52 29.62 -33.94
N GLU A 346 -18.02 29.40 -35.15
CA GLU A 346 -18.48 30.15 -36.34
C GLU A 346 -19.97 29.96 -36.61
N LYS A 347 -20.51 28.78 -36.29
CA LYS A 347 -21.94 28.45 -36.47
C LYS A 347 -22.81 28.90 -35.29
N ASP A 348 -22.24 28.94 -34.09
CA ASP A 348 -22.90 29.43 -32.88
C ASP A 348 -21.92 30.25 -32.01
N PRO A 349 -21.73 31.55 -32.32
CA PRO A 349 -20.70 32.39 -31.67
C PRO A 349 -20.96 32.65 -30.19
N LYS A 350 -22.20 32.49 -29.71
CA LYS A 350 -22.59 32.79 -28.33
C LYS A 350 -22.79 31.54 -27.48
N SER A 351 -22.34 30.38 -27.97
CA SER A 351 -22.44 29.12 -27.26
C SER A 351 -21.55 29.05 -26.03
N LEU A 352 -22.10 29.32 -24.84
CA LEU A 352 -21.35 29.29 -23.57
C LEU A 352 -20.57 27.98 -23.35
N PRO A 353 -21.11 26.76 -23.63
CA PRO A 353 -20.34 25.53 -23.48
C PRO A 353 -19.11 25.47 -24.40
N LEU A 354 -19.24 25.93 -25.65
CA LEU A 354 -18.13 25.94 -26.62
C LEU A 354 -17.09 27.01 -26.24
N LEU A 355 -17.51 28.21 -25.86
CA LEU A 355 -16.61 29.27 -25.40
C LEU A 355 -15.81 28.85 -24.15
N ILE A 356 -16.45 28.19 -23.18
CA ILE A 356 -15.76 27.65 -22.00
C ILE A 356 -14.73 26.57 -22.40
N HIS A 357 -15.06 25.72 -23.38
CA HIS A 357 -14.15 24.69 -23.86
C HIS A 357 -12.97 25.29 -24.64
N TYR A 358 -13.24 26.28 -25.48
CA TYR A 358 -12.26 27.08 -26.22
C TYR A 358 -11.26 27.75 -25.28
N ALA A 359 -11.74 28.45 -24.25
CA ALA A 359 -10.90 29.09 -23.23
C ALA A 359 -9.99 28.07 -22.51
N ARG A 360 -10.48 26.84 -22.25
CA ARG A 360 -9.67 25.77 -21.65
C ARG A 360 -8.57 25.28 -22.59
N LEU A 361 -8.83 25.16 -23.89
CA LEU A 361 -7.83 24.79 -24.89
C LEU A 361 -6.78 25.89 -25.06
N LEU A 362 -7.19 27.15 -25.18
CA LEU A 362 -6.29 28.30 -25.22
C LEU A 362 -5.34 28.30 -24.01
N ARG A 363 -5.89 28.09 -22.81
CA ARG A 363 -5.08 27.99 -21.58
C ARG A 363 -4.07 26.82 -21.64
N ARG A 364 -4.43 25.68 -22.24
CA ARG A 364 -3.51 24.54 -22.40
C ARG A 364 -2.40 24.81 -23.41
N GLN A 365 -2.67 25.63 -24.42
CA GLN A 365 -1.69 26.12 -25.40
C GLN A 365 -0.86 27.30 -24.88
N ASN A 366 -0.87 27.56 -23.56
CA ASN A 366 -0.19 28.69 -22.93
C ASN A 366 -0.67 30.09 -23.39
N ARG A 367 -1.81 30.17 -24.08
CA ARG A 367 -2.47 31.40 -24.53
C ARG A 367 -3.39 31.95 -23.45
N GLY A 368 -2.81 32.23 -22.28
CA GLY A 368 -3.58 32.54 -21.07
C GLY A 368 -4.36 33.86 -21.15
N GLN A 369 -3.81 34.90 -21.80
CA GLN A 369 -4.48 36.19 -21.93
C GLN A 369 -5.73 36.10 -22.82
N GLU A 370 -5.63 35.37 -23.93
CA GLU A 370 -6.76 35.09 -24.81
C GLU A 370 -7.81 34.24 -24.11
N ALA A 371 -7.39 33.21 -23.38
CA ALA A 371 -8.29 32.40 -22.56
C ALA A 371 -9.05 33.23 -21.52
N LEU A 372 -8.39 34.20 -20.89
CA LEU A 372 -9.03 35.12 -19.96
C LEU A 372 -10.06 36.00 -20.67
N GLY A 373 -9.73 36.53 -21.86
CA GLY A 373 -10.66 37.29 -22.69
C GLY A 373 -11.94 36.50 -22.98
N VAL A 374 -11.82 35.25 -23.40
CA VAL A 374 -12.97 34.37 -23.68
C VAL A 374 -13.77 34.07 -22.40
N TYR A 375 -13.12 33.88 -21.25
CA TYR A 375 -13.86 33.72 -19.99
C TYR A 375 -14.62 34.99 -19.59
N LEU A 376 -14.08 36.19 -19.85
CA LEU A 376 -14.77 37.44 -19.60
C LEU A 376 -15.96 37.63 -20.54
N GLU A 377 -15.80 37.29 -21.83
CA GLU A 377 -16.90 37.27 -22.79
C GLU A 377 -18.02 36.30 -22.36
N CYS A 378 -17.67 35.13 -21.84
CA CYS A 378 -18.66 34.21 -21.25
C CYS A 378 -19.43 34.86 -20.09
N LEU A 379 -18.78 35.74 -19.32
CA LEU A 379 -19.41 36.45 -18.20
C LEU A 379 -20.25 37.64 -18.66
N ASP A 380 -19.91 38.27 -19.79
CA ASP A 380 -20.76 39.28 -20.42
C ASP A 380 -22.07 38.65 -20.94
N ILE A 381 -21.98 37.44 -21.50
CA ILE A 381 -23.16 36.68 -21.96
C ILE A 381 -23.95 36.11 -20.78
N ALA A 382 -23.27 35.57 -19.76
CA ALA A 382 -23.89 34.98 -18.58
C ALA A 382 -23.14 35.36 -17.29
N PRO A 383 -23.55 36.45 -16.62
CA PRO A 383 -22.87 36.97 -15.42
C PRO A 383 -22.84 36.03 -14.22
N LYS A 384 -23.66 34.97 -14.21
CA LYS A 384 -23.71 33.95 -13.14
C LYS A 384 -23.16 32.59 -13.60
N ASN A 385 -22.23 32.59 -14.56
CA ASN A 385 -21.61 31.36 -15.03
C ASN A 385 -20.46 30.91 -14.12
N ARG A 386 -20.71 29.89 -13.30
CA ARG A 386 -19.74 29.31 -12.33
C ARG A 386 -18.41 28.88 -12.98
N LYS A 387 -18.45 28.23 -14.15
CA LYS A 387 -17.23 27.72 -14.83
C LYS A 387 -16.39 28.87 -15.40
N ALA A 388 -17.03 29.92 -15.91
CA ALA A 388 -16.34 31.11 -16.41
C ALA A 388 -15.70 31.91 -15.26
N HIS A 389 -16.41 32.09 -14.14
CA HIS A 389 -15.83 32.66 -12.92
C HIS A 389 -14.64 31.86 -12.38
N GLN A 390 -14.74 30.53 -12.31
CA GLN A 390 -13.63 29.66 -11.90
C GLN A 390 -12.41 29.82 -12.82
N GLY A 391 -12.62 29.83 -14.15
CA GLY A 391 -11.56 29.98 -15.15
C GLY A 391 -10.88 31.35 -15.11
N ALA A 392 -11.67 32.43 -15.05
CA ALA A 392 -11.18 33.79 -14.91
C ALA A 392 -10.39 33.97 -13.61
N GLY A 393 -10.93 33.48 -12.48
CA GLY A 393 -10.29 33.57 -11.17
C GLY A 393 -8.92 32.87 -11.11
N LEU A 394 -8.82 31.67 -11.69
CA LEU A 394 -7.55 30.95 -11.83
C LEU A 394 -6.53 31.73 -12.64
N LEU A 395 -6.92 32.26 -13.81
CA LEU A 395 -5.99 32.99 -14.70
C LEU A 395 -5.57 34.34 -14.11
N MET A 396 -6.49 35.09 -13.51
CA MET A 396 -6.17 36.34 -12.83
C MET A 396 -5.19 36.13 -11.68
N THR A 397 -5.36 35.06 -10.88
CA THR A 397 -4.40 34.67 -9.85
C THR A 397 -3.01 34.45 -10.46
N ARG A 398 -2.91 33.66 -11.54
CA ARG A 398 -1.63 33.40 -12.23
C ARG A 398 -0.97 34.64 -12.82
N PHE A 399 -1.77 35.64 -13.19
CA PHE A 399 -1.27 36.93 -13.68
C PHE A 399 -0.94 37.92 -12.55
N GLY A 400 -0.97 37.49 -11.29
CA GLY A 400 -0.70 38.34 -10.12
C GLY A 400 -1.83 39.30 -9.75
N LYS A 401 -2.98 39.24 -10.44
CA LYS A 401 -4.20 39.99 -10.12
C LYS A 401 -4.97 39.26 -9.03
N LEU A 402 -4.38 39.20 -7.84
CA LEU A 402 -4.83 38.33 -6.75
C LEU A 402 -6.22 38.71 -6.24
N VAL A 403 -6.48 40.01 -6.08
CA VAL A 403 -7.74 40.53 -5.53
C VAL A 403 -8.90 40.29 -6.51
N GLU A 404 -8.71 40.55 -7.80
CA GLU A 404 -9.72 40.24 -8.81
C GLU A 404 -9.92 38.73 -8.95
N GLY A 405 -8.82 37.96 -8.91
CA GLY A 405 -8.86 36.50 -8.90
C GLY A 405 -9.71 35.94 -7.75
N GLU A 406 -9.51 36.45 -6.53
CA GLU A 406 -10.29 36.12 -5.35
C GLU A 406 -11.78 36.44 -5.56
N ARG A 407 -12.11 37.62 -6.09
CA ARG A 407 -13.50 38.03 -6.37
C ARG A 407 -14.21 37.03 -7.29
N HIS A 408 -13.56 36.62 -8.38
CA HIS A 408 -14.13 35.63 -9.31
C HIS A 408 -14.24 34.23 -8.67
N LEU A 409 -13.25 33.79 -7.89
CA LEU A 409 -13.29 32.49 -7.20
C LEU A 409 -14.37 32.44 -6.12
N ARG A 410 -14.55 33.51 -5.34
CA ARG A 410 -15.64 33.62 -4.37
C ARG A 410 -17.01 33.65 -5.03
N MET A 411 -17.15 34.35 -6.17
CA MET A 411 -18.40 34.31 -6.94
C MET A 411 -18.70 32.89 -7.44
N ALA A 412 -17.70 32.16 -7.96
CA ALA A 412 -17.86 30.76 -8.34
C ALA A 412 -18.27 29.87 -7.15
N LEU A 413 -17.70 30.07 -5.96
CA LEU A 413 -18.11 29.34 -4.74
C LEU A 413 -19.49 29.77 -4.23
N SER A 414 -19.93 31.01 -4.46
CA SER A 414 -21.29 31.42 -4.09
C SER A 414 -22.35 30.72 -4.95
N LEU A 415 -21.99 30.37 -6.19
CA LEU A 415 -22.85 29.64 -7.13
C LEU A 415 -22.80 28.12 -6.88
N GLU A 416 -21.64 27.58 -6.49
CA GLU A 416 -21.45 26.16 -6.18
C GLU A 416 -20.52 26.01 -4.95
N PRO A 417 -21.09 26.01 -3.72
CA PRO A 417 -20.30 26.06 -2.48
C PRO A 417 -19.34 24.90 -2.27
N GLU A 418 -19.59 23.73 -2.87
CA GLU A 418 -18.81 22.50 -2.70
C GLU A 418 -17.87 22.21 -3.88
N ASP A 419 -17.66 23.18 -4.79
CA ASP A 419 -16.73 23.01 -5.91
C ASP A 419 -15.27 22.95 -5.43
N VAL A 420 -14.78 21.72 -5.26
CA VAL A 420 -13.42 21.39 -4.79
C VAL A 420 -12.34 22.06 -5.63
N VAL A 421 -12.52 22.17 -6.95
CA VAL A 421 -11.53 22.80 -7.83
C VAL A 421 -11.45 24.30 -7.56
N THR A 422 -12.60 24.95 -7.37
CA THR A 422 -12.66 26.37 -7.02
C THR A 422 -12.08 26.62 -5.62
N MET A 423 -12.38 25.75 -4.64
CA MET A 423 -11.80 25.84 -3.29
C MET A 423 -10.27 25.71 -3.33
N LYS A 424 -9.71 24.74 -4.06
CA LYS A 424 -8.25 24.59 -4.23
C LYS A 424 -7.61 25.83 -4.85
N ASN A 425 -8.23 26.41 -5.89
CA ASN A 425 -7.73 27.63 -6.51
C ASN A 425 -7.78 28.84 -5.56
N LEU A 426 -8.83 28.94 -4.74
CA LEU A 426 -8.96 30.00 -3.76
C LEU A 426 -7.96 29.85 -2.61
N VAL A 427 -7.71 28.62 -2.13
CA VAL A 427 -6.65 28.34 -1.14
C VAL A 427 -5.30 28.88 -1.62
N LEU A 428 -4.92 28.58 -2.87
CA LEU A 428 -3.65 29.03 -3.44
C LEU A 428 -3.60 30.55 -3.61
N ASN A 429 -4.68 31.15 -4.10
CA ASN A 429 -4.79 32.61 -4.23
C ASN A 429 -4.66 33.31 -2.88
N LEU A 430 -5.36 32.84 -1.84
CA LEU A 430 -5.29 33.40 -0.48
C LEU A 430 -3.89 33.20 0.15
N ALA A 431 -3.22 32.09 -0.15
CA ALA A 431 -1.85 31.84 0.31
C ALA A 431 -0.85 32.79 -0.36
N GLU A 432 -1.04 33.14 -1.65
CA GLU A 432 -0.21 34.14 -2.33
C GLU A 432 -0.44 35.55 -1.79
N GLN A 433 -1.64 35.82 -1.25
CA GLN A 433 -1.97 37.06 -0.53
C GLN A 433 -1.53 37.07 0.94
N GLY A 434 -1.08 35.94 1.50
CA GLY A 434 -0.72 35.84 2.92
C GLY A 434 -1.90 35.77 3.90
N LYS A 435 -3.13 35.50 3.41
CA LYS A 435 -4.35 35.44 4.23
C LYS A 435 -4.50 34.09 4.96
N GLU A 436 -3.60 33.81 5.90
CA GLU A 436 -3.46 32.48 6.54
C GLU A 436 -4.74 31.97 7.22
N ALA A 437 -5.45 32.83 7.96
CA ALA A 437 -6.66 32.42 8.69
C ALA A 437 -7.74 31.86 7.74
N GLU A 438 -7.90 32.48 6.58
CA GLU A 438 -8.87 32.05 5.58
C GLU A 438 -8.42 30.78 4.83
N VAL A 439 -7.11 30.67 4.55
CA VAL A 439 -6.51 29.44 4.02
C VAL A 439 -6.82 28.25 4.92
N ARG A 440 -6.63 28.40 6.24
CA ARG A 440 -6.90 27.34 7.22
C ARG A 440 -8.36 26.90 7.25
N ASN A 441 -9.29 27.86 7.27
CA ASN A 441 -10.72 27.57 7.24
C ASN A 441 -11.13 26.82 5.97
N LEU A 442 -10.56 27.22 4.83
CA LEU A 442 -10.89 26.61 3.54
C LEU A 442 -10.25 25.23 3.35
N LEU A 443 -9.03 25.01 3.87
CA LEU A 443 -8.41 23.69 3.94
C LEU A 443 -9.23 22.74 4.83
N ALA A 444 -9.66 23.18 6.02
CA ALA A 444 -10.51 22.39 6.90
C ALA A 444 -11.81 21.95 6.21
N ARG A 445 -12.41 22.84 5.43
CA ARG A 445 -13.60 22.53 4.62
C ARG A 445 -13.30 21.56 3.48
N LEU A 446 -12.15 21.66 2.83
CA LEU A 446 -11.69 20.69 1.83
C LEU A 446 -11.52 19.28 2.43
N TYR A 447 -11.00 19.20 3.67
CA TYR A 447 -10.90 17.94 4.41
C TYR A 447 -12.27 17.35 4.76
N SER A 448 -13.22 18.18 5.26
CA SER A 448 -14.54 17.69 5.66
C SER A 448 -15.36 17.11 4.51
N LEU A 449 -15.11 17.56 3.28
CA LEU A 449 -15.82 17.07 2.10
C LEU A 449 -15.32 15.69 1.62
N ASN A 450 -14.15 15.22 2.09
CA ASN A 450 -13.59 13.89 1.81
C ASN A 450 -13.48 13.54 0.30
N VAL A 451 -13.40 14.55 -0.57
CA VAL A 451 -13.39 14.40 -2.05
C VAL A 451 -11.96 14.32 -2.61
N THR A 452 -10.95 14.70 -1.83
CA THR A 452 -9.55 14.79 -2.28
C THR A 452 -8.74 13.61 -1.75
N GLY A 453 -7.89 13.01 -2.58
CA GLY A 453 -6.97 11.96 -2.13
C GLY A 453 -5.90 12.54 -1.20
N ASN A 454 -5.44 11.73 -0.24
CA ASN A 454 -4.44 12.13 0.75
C ASN A 454 -3.18 12.76 0.12
N ASP A 455 -2.72 12.24 -1.02
CA ASP A 455 -1.56 12.77 -1.74
C ASP A 455 -1.82 14.13 -2.38
N GLU A 456 -3.01 14.37 -2.93
CA GLU A 456 -3.35 15.68 -3.53
C GLU A 456 -3.48 16.77 -2.47
N MET A 457 -3.99 16.42 -1.28
CA MET A 457 -4.03 17.34 -0.15
C MET A 457 -2.64 17.65 0.37
N ARG A 458 -1.79 16.63 0.55
CA ARG A 458 -0.38 16.83 0.95
C ARG A 458 0.36 17.73 -0.04
N GLU A 459 0.15 17.56 -1.35
CA GLU A 459 0.79 18.40 -2.37
C GLU A 459 0.24 19.84 -2.37
N LEU A 460 -1.07 20.02 -2.15
CA LEU A 460 -1.67 21.33 -1.98
C LEU A 460 -1.09 22.05 -0.75
N GLU A 461 -0.99 21.36 0.38
CA GLU A 461 -0.43 21.90 1.63
C GLU A 461 1.03 22.29 1.46
N LYS A 462 1.86 21.47 0.81
CA LYS A 462 3.26 21.81 0.49
C LYS A 462 3.37 23.12 -0.29
N ARG A 463 2.49 23.31 -1.29
CA ARG A 463 2.46 24.53 -2.11
C ARG A 463 2.00 25.75 -1.30
N VAL A 464 1.00 25.56 -0.45
CA VAL A 464 0.52 26.61 0.48
C VAL A 464 1.62 27.01 1.45
N ASP A 465 2.26 26.05 2.12
CA ASP A 465 3.34 26.31 3.06
C ASP A 465 4.50 27.04 2.38
N LYS A 466 4.89 26.62 1.17
CA LYS A 466 5.91 27.33 0.37
C LYS A 466 5.52 28.78 0.06
N SER A 467 4.25 29.02 -0.30
CA SER A 467 3.75 30.37 -0.60
C SER A 467 3.74 31.26 0.64
N LEU A 468 3.26 30.75 1.77
CA LEU A 468 3.22 31.49 3.04
C LEU A 468 4.64 31.79 3.56
N LEU A 469 5.57 30.84 3.42
CA LEU A 469 6.99 31.04 3.75
C LEU A 469 7.63 32.16 2.90
N ALA A 470 7.39 32.15 1.59
CA ALA A 470 7.93 33.18 0.68
C ALA A 470 7.38 34.59 0.96
N LYS A 471 6.22 34.70 1.62
CA LYS A 471 5.58 35.97 1.99
C LYS A 471 5.89 36.41 3.44
N GLY A 472 6.88 35.78 4.08
CA GLY A 472 7.34 36.15 5.42
C GLY A 472 6.49 35.61 6.56
N GLY A 473 5.64 34.61 6.31
CA GLY A 473 4.73 34.03 7.29
C GLY A 473 5.38 33.16 8.37
N LEU A 474 6.65 32.73 8.21
CA LEU A 474 7.39 32.03 9.26
C LEU A 474 8.89 32.34 9.15
N GLY A 475 9.38 33.17 10.07
CA GLY A 475 10.79 33.15 10.47
C GLY A 475 11.07 31.84 11.24
N GLN A 476 12.13 31.13 10.86
CA GLN A 476 12.54 29.78 11.32
C GLN A 476 11.60 28.62 10.90
N SER A 477 12.19 27.53 10.40
CA SER A 477 11.47 26.33 9.95
C SER A 477 10.78 25.65 11.13
N VAL A 478 9.48 25.89 11.30
CA VAL A 478 8.68 25.20 12.32
C VAL A 478 8.55 23.72 11.95
N ALA A 479 9.15 22.83 12.75
CA ALA A 479 8.87 21.40 12.67
C ALA A 479 7.43 21.14 13.16
N ARG A 480 6.60 20.50 12.33
CA ARG A 480 5.19 20.23 12.63
C ARG A 480 4.96 18.74 12.86
N TYR A 481 4.11 18.39 13.82
CA TYR A 481 3.63 17.02 14.03
C TYR A 481 2.57 16.65 12.96
N PRO A 482 2.49 15.39 12.48
CA PRO A 482 1.49 14.96 11.50
C PRO A 482 0.06 15.12 12.03
N ARG A 483 -0.83 15.76 11.25
CA ARG A 483 -2.15 16.23 11.73
C ARG A 483 -3.35 15.43 11.27
N TYR A 484 -3.21 14.61 10.23
CA TYR A 484 -4.34 13.89 9.63
C TYR A 484 -4.16 12.38 9.76
N GLN A 485 -5.23 11.65 10.07
CA GLN A 485 -5.19 10.18 10.17
C GLN A 485 -4.67 9.53 8.89
N SER A 486 -4.98 10.12 7.74
CA SER A 486 -4.46 9.74 6.43
C SER A 486 -2.94 9.82 6.28
N MET A 487 -2.24 10.54 7.16
CA MET A 487 -0.78 10.60 7.18
C MET A 487 -0.18 9.32 7.76
N PHE A 488 -0.92 8.62 8.62
CA PHE A 488 -0.50 7.42 9.35
C PHE A 488 -0.72 6.11 8.56
N GLU A 489 -0.83 6.19 7.23
CA GLU A 489 -0.96 5.03 6.34
C GLU A 489 0.41 4.38 6.03
N ASP A 490 1.52 5.13 6.10
CA ASP A 490 2.88 4.67 5.79
C ASP A 490 3.86 5.08 6.90
N LEU A 491 3.99 4.22 7.92
CA LEU A 491 4.89 4.44 9.06
C LEU A 491 6.36 4.66 8.63
N PRO A 492 6.95 3.87 7.72
CA PRO A 492 8.30 4.15 7.21
C PRO A 492 8.50 5.57 6.66
N SER A 493 7.56 6.09 5.85
CA SER A 493 7.66 7.46 5.34
C SER A 493 7.53 8.50 6.46
N LEU A 494 6.62 8.27 7.40
CA LEU A 494 6.48 9.16 8.55
C LEU A 494 7.74 9.21 9.42
N VAL A 495 8.41 8.08 9.64
CA VAL A 495 9.67 8.05 10.40
C VAL A 495 10.71 8.92 9.72
N ARG A 496 10.87 8.81 8.40
CA ARG A 496 11.80 9.64 7.63
C ARG A 496 11.48 11.12 7.69
N GLU A 497 10.21 11.49 7.61
CA GLU A 497 9.78 12.90 7.51
C GLU A 497 9.67 13.61 8.87
N TYR A 498 9.28 12.90 9.93
CA TYR A 498 8.94 13.51 11.22
C TYR A 498 9.86 13.13 12.38
N VAL A 499 10.71 12.11 12.24
CA VAL A 499 11.63 11.67 13.29
C VAL A 499 13.09 11.78 12.88
N LEU A 500 13.42 11.39 11.65
CA LEU A 500 14.78 11.40 11.14
C LEU A 500 15.32 12.73 10.58
N PRO A 501 14.59 13.87 10.47
CA PRO A 501 15.23 15.13 10.12
C PRO A 501 16.42 15.46 11.04
N GLY A 502 17.58 15.72 10.45
CA GLY A 502 18.87 15.90 11.12
C GLY A 502 19.77 14.65 11.12
N TYR A 503 19.20 13.45 11.00
CA TYR A 503 19.96 12.20 10.97
C TYR A 503 20.65 11.97 9.61
N GLU A 504 20.24 12.67 8.55
CA GLU A 504 20.92 12.65 7.24
C GLU A 504 22.37 13.15 7.31
N LYS A 505 22.72 13.89 8.37
CA LYS A 505 24.09 14.38 8.63
C LYS A 505 25.00 13.32 9.24
N ILE A 506 24.43 12.23 9.76
CA ILE A 506 25.21 11.13 10.33
C ILE A 506 25.82 10.33 9.19
N THR A 507 27.15 10.24 9.18
CA THR A 507 27.86 9.33 8.29
C THR A 507 27.75 7.92 8.87
N PRO A 508 27.26 6.91 8.11
CA PRO A 508 27.13 5.57 8.63
C PRO A 508 28.47 4.99 9.09
N PHE A 509 28.50 4.41 10.29
CA PHE A 509 29.70 3.87 10.93
C PHE A 509 29.62 2.35 11.19
N ILE A 510 28.45 1.74 10.95
CA ILE A 510 28.30 0.28 10.99
C ILE A 510 28.46 -0.27 9.57
N HIS A 511 29.51 -1.05 9.38
CA HIS A 511 29.86 -1.73 8.13
C HIS A 511 29.89 -3.24 8.34
N LYS A 512 30.03 -4.01 7.25
CA LYS A 512 30.08 -5.48 7.30
C LYS A 512 31.16 -6.03 8.25
N ASN A 513 32.28 -5.32 8.38
CA ASN A 513 33.40 -5.73 9.21
C ASN A 513 33.31 -5.24 10.67
N THR A 514 32.41 -4.29 10.95
CA THR A 514 32.18 -3.74 12.30
C THR A 514 31.66 -4.86 13.20
N LYS A 515 32.28 -5.04 14.36
CA LYS A 515 31.74 -5.90 15.42
C LYS A 515 30.77 -5.06 16.26
N VAL A 516 29.52 -5.51 16.39
CA VAL A 516 28.48 -4.79 17.13
C VAL A 516 28.10 -5.56 18.38
N VAL A 517 28.13 -4.92 19.53
CA VAL A 517 27.62 -5.50 20.78
C VAL A 517 26.33 -4.79 21.15
N THR A 518 25.26 -5.53 21.34
CA THR A 518 23.97 -4.97 21.77
C THR A 518 23.72 -5.28 23.24
N LEU A 519 23.33 -4.27 24.01
CA LEU A 519 23.08 -4.35 25.44
C LEU A 519 21.61 -4.01 25.70
N GLY A 520 20.87 -4.92 26.35
CA GLY A 520 19.47 -4.69 26.71
C GLY A 520 18.60 -5.95 26.62
N SER A 521 17.29 -5.75 26.61
CA SER A 521 16.28 -6.82 26.59
C SER A 521 15.85 -7.18 25.16
N CYS A 522 14.54 -7.29 24.88
CA CYS A 522 13.99 -7.80 23.61
C CYS A 522 14.35 -6.92 22.41
N PHE A 523 14.34 -5.59 22.55
CA PHE A 523 14.65 -4.68 21.44
C PHE A 523 16.13 -4.77 21.00
N ALA A 524 17.05 -4.84 21.96
CA ALA A 524 18.47 -5.04 21.68
C ALA A 524 18.71 -6.34 20.90
N ARG A 525 18.02 -7.42 21.30
CA ARG A 525 18.02 -8.70 20.58
C ARG A 525 17.53 -8.56 19.14
N SER A 526 16.47 -7.79 18.88
CA SER A 526 15.96 -7.55 17.53
C SER A 526 16.97 -6.81 16.65
N VAL A 527 17.65 -5.79 17.18
CA VAL A 527 18.72 -5.09 16.45
C VAL A 527 19.88 -6.03 16.15
N CYS A 528 20.30 -6.84 17.12
CA CYS A 528 21.35 -7.84 16.94
C CYS A 528 21.01 -8.85 15.84
N ALA A 529 19.80 -9.41 15.88
CA ALA A 529 19.35 -10.39 14.88
C ALA A 529 19.36 -9.79 13.47
N ALA A 530 18.83 -8.57 13.31
CA ALA A 530 18.78 -7.93 12.00
C ALA A 530 20.17 -7.54 11.45
N LEU A 531 21.11 -7.16 12.33
CA LEU A 531 22.50 -6.93 11.93
C LEU A 531 23.19 -8.23 11.50
N ALA A 532 22.96 -9.33 12.22
CA ALA A 532 23.47 -10.66 11.87
C ALA A 532 22.95 -11.15 10.52
N GLU A 533 21.66 -10.95 10.22
CA GLU A 533 21.05 -11.28 8.92
C GLU A 533 21.71 -10.53 7.75
N LEU A 534 22.24 -9.32 8.00
CA LEU A 534 23.00 -8.54 7.01
C LEU A 534 24.49 -8.91 6.95
N GLY A 535 24.91 -9.93 7.70
CA GLY A 535 26.29 -10.40 7.76
C GLY A 535 27.23 -9.50 8.57
N VAL A 536 26.70 -8.63 9.44
CA VAL A 536 27.47 -7.90 10.44
C VAL A 536 27.74 -8.84 11.62
N ARG A 537 28.97 -8.86 12.13
CA ARG A 537 29.29 -9.64 13.33
C ARG A 537 28.66 -8.96 14.55
N SER A 538 27.57 -9.52 15.06
CA SER A 538 26.85 -8.95 16.20
C SER A 538 26.64 -9.95 17.33
N GLU A 539 26.83 -9.49 18.56
CA GLU A 539 26.67 -10.27 19.79
C GLU A 539 25.67 -9.55 20.71
N TRP A 540 24.78 -10.31 21.33
CA TRP A 540 23.77 -9.77 22.24
C TRP A 540 24.09 -10.17 23.68
N LEU A 541 24.19 -9.16 24.55
CA LEU A 541 24.31 -9.35 25.98
C LEU A 541 22.99 -8.95 26.64
N SER A 542 22.33 -9.95 27.22
CA SER A 542 21.01 -9.82 27.81
C SER A 542 21.07 -9.09 29.14
N PHE A 543 20.51 -7.88 29.19
CA PHE A 543 20.22 -7.16 30.43
C PHE A 543 18.71 -7.24 30.66
N SER A 544 18.30 -7.94 31.72
CA SER A 544 16.89 -8.13 32.04
C SER A 544 16.24 -6.84 32.57
N GLU A 545 14.91 -6.80 32.65
CA GLU A 545 14.19 -5.56 33.01
C GLU A 545 14.53 -5.06 34.42
N ASP A 546 14.68 -5.99 35.36
CA ASP A 546 14.96 -5.76 36.78
C ASP A 546 16.31 -5.09 37.07
N ILE A 547 17.19 -5.00 36.06
CA ILE A 547 18.56 -4.50 36.20
C ILE A 547 18.92 -3.44 35.18
N ASN A 548 18.08 -3.21 34.18
CA ASN A 548 18.35 -2.24 33.13
C ASN A 548 17.98 -0.81 33.56
N THR A 549 18.50 -0.41 34.73
CA THR A 549 18.56 0.97 35.23
C THR A 549 19.95 1.53 34.97
N THR A 550 20.07 2.82 34.70
CA THR A 550 21.39 3.46 34.48
C THR A 550 22.33 3.26 35.67
N LEU A 551 21.80 3.25 36.90
CA LEU A 551 22.58 3.03 38.11
C LEU A 551 23.15 1.61 38.18
N MET A 552 22.31 0.59 38.09
CA MET A 552 22.76 -0.80 38.13
C MET A 552 23.75 -1.09 37.00
N ASN A 553 23.41 -0.60 35.80
CA ASN A 553 24.27 -0.67 34.64
C ASN A 553 25.65 -0.06 34.86
N ARG A 554 25.74 1.08 35.56
CA ARG A 554 27.03 1.72 35.92
C ARG A 554 27.85 0.82 36.83
N HIS A 555 27.24 0.23 37.86
CA HIS A 555 27.93 -0.69 38.76
C HIS A 555 28.41 -1.95 38.02
N VAL A 556 27.57 -2.51 37.14
CA VAL A 556 27.92 -3.65 36.29
C VAL A 556 29.09 -3.29 35.36
N MET A 557 29.05 -2.13 34.70
CA MET A 557 30.13 -1.69 33.80
C MET A 557 31.45 -1.46 34.54
N ARG A 558 31.40 -0.80 35.70
CA ARG A 558 32.58 -0.59 36.56
C ARG A 558 33.20 -1.92 36.98
N PHE A 559 32.37 -2.87 37.37
CA PHE A 559 32.82 -4.20 37.76
C PHE A 559 33.46 -4.96 36.58
N LEU A 560 32.81 -4.93 35.42
CA LEU A 560 33.29 -5.64 34.24
C LEU A 560 34.55 -5.00 33.64
N LEU A 561 34.73 -3.67 33.73
CA LEU A 561 35.81 -2.95 33.05
C LEU A 561 36.97 -2.52 33.98
N GLU A 562 36.70 -2.18 35.25
CA GLU A 562 37.69 -1.50 36.10
C GLU A 562 38.17 -2.34 37.31
N MET A 563 37.32 -3.14 37.98
CA MET A 563 37.74 -3.93 39.15
C MET A 563 36.94 -5.24 39.40
N PRO A 564 37.60 -6.40 39.56
CA PRO A 564 36.95 -7.66 39.93
C PRO A 564 36.72 -7.89 41.45
N ASP A 565 37.17 -7.01 42.35
CA ASP A 565 37.31 -7.32 43.79
C ASP A 565 36.32 -6.61 44.74
N SER A 566 35.02 -6.71 44.48
CA SER A 566 33.99 -6.29 45.46
C SER A 566 32.89 -7.35 45.58
N GLY A 567 32.38 -7.60 46.79
CA GLY A 567 31.35 -8.62 47.04
C GLY A 567 30.04 -8.44 46.24
N PHE A 568 29.78 -7.23 45.73
CA PHE A 568 28.68 -6.95 44.78
C PHE A 568 28.92 -7.62 43.42
N GLY A 569 30.18 -7.81 43.07
CA GLY A 569 30.65 -8.45 41.87
C GLY A 569 30.28 -9.93 41.75
N GLU A 570 30.44 -10.70 42.81
CA GLU A 570 30.05 -12.13 42.84
C GLU A 570 28.55 -12.30 42.56
N GLN A 571 27.71 -11.38 43.07
CA GLN A 571 26.28 -11.37 42.77
C GLN A 571 26.01 -11.12 41.29
N ILE A 572 26.78 -10.24 40.64
CA ILE A 572 26.70 -10.01 39.19
C ILE A 572 27.12 -11.27 38.42
N VAL A 573 28.23 -11.92 38.77
CA VAL A 573 28.66 -13.17 38.12
C VAL A 573 27.60 -14.24 38.19
N HIS A 574 27.07 -14.45 39.39
CA HIS A 574 26.05 -15.46 39.64
C HIS A 574 24.74 -15.14 38.91
N ALA A 575 24.34 -13.87 38.87
CA ALA A 575 23.08 -13.44 38.25
C ALA A 575 23.09 -13.49 36.71
N TYR A 576 24.24 -13.27 36.06
CA TYR A 576 24.31 -13.18 34.59
C TYR A 576 24.99 -14.35 33.90
N ASN A 577 25.68 -15.23 34.64
CA ASN A 577 26.53 -16.27 34.05
C ASN A 577 27.51 -15.68 32.99
N VAL A 578 27.92 -14.42 33.19
CA VAL A 578 28.81 -13.71 32.27
C VAL A 578 30.24 -14.02 32.65
N GLN A 579 30.97 -14.62 31.71
CA GLN A 579 32.42 -14.74 31.83
C GLN A 579 33.03 -13.35 31.62
N PHE A 580 33.60 -12.76 32.66
CA PHE A 580 34.27 -11.45 32.61
C PHE A 580 35.18 -11.27 31.42
N GLU A 581 36.02 -12.27 31.19
CA GLU A 581 37.00 -12.23 30.12
C GLU A 581 36.33 -12.21 28.76
N ARG A 582 35.20 -12.91 28.61
CA ARG A 582 34.39 -12.82 27.40
C ARG A 582 33.80 -11.42 27.21
N PHE A 583 33.26 -10.80 28.27
CA PHE A 583 32.71 -9.44 28.16
C PHE A 583 33.78 -8.42 27.80
N ARG A 584 34.92 -8.42 28.51
CA ARG A 584 36.05 -7.54 28.23
C ARG A 584 36.56 -7.73 26.80
N GLN A 585 36.65 -8.98 26.36
CA GLN A 585 37.02 -9.30 24.98
C GLN A 585 36.01 -8.71 23.98
N LEU A 586 34.70 -8.89 24.21
CA LEU A 586 33.66 -8.35 23.34
C LEU A 586 33.75 -6.82 23.23
N ILE A 587 33.91 -6.10 24.34
CA ILE A 587 34.04 -4.64 24.32
C ILE A 587 35.34 -4.19 23.62
N ARG A 588 36.48 -4.84 23.88
CA ARG A 588 37.75 -4.55 23.19
C ARG A 588 37.64 -4.76 21.68
N GLU A 589 36.91 -5.78 21.25
CA GLU A 589 36.74 -6.11 19.84
C GLU A 589 35.64 -5.31 19.15
N ALA A 590 34.66 -4.77 19.89
CA ALA A 590 33.51 -4.04 19.35
C ALA A 590 33.93 -2.76 18.65
N GLY A 591 33.43 -2.53 17.44
CA GLY A 591 33.49 -1.21 16.78
C GLY A 591 32.30 -0.34 17.15
N CYS A 592 31.19 -0.94 17.57
CA CYS A 592 29.99 -0.24 18.00
C CYS A 592 29.30 -0.97 19.16
N VAL A 593 28.81 -0.22 20.15
CA VAL A 593 27.90 -0.72 21.20
C VAL A 593 26.54 -0.08 21.01
N VAL A 594 25.47 -0.89 20.96
CA VAL A 594 24.08 -0.41 20.97
C VAL A 594 23.49 -0.62 22.36
N TYR A 595 23.26 0.48 23.08
CA TYR A 595 22.82 0.50 24.47
C TYR A 595 21.33 0.82 24.58
N THR A 596 20.52 -0.15 25.01
CA THR A 596 19.07 0.05 25.18
C THR A 596 18.71 0.29 26.64
N LEU A 597 18.29 1.51 26.99
CA LEU A 597 17.82 1.87 28.32
C LEU A 597 16.41 1.32 28.58
N GLY A 598 16.24 0.67 29.73
CA GLY A 598 15.03 -0.05 30.09
C GLY A 598 14.10 0.76 30.97
N VAL A 599 14.52 1.03 32.21
CA VAL A 599 13.63 1.48 33.28
C VAL A 599 14.37 2.44 34.23
N ALA A 600 13.68 3.46 34.75
CA ALA A 600 14.20 4.37 35.78
C ALA A 600 13.96 3.92 37.24
N PRO A 601 12.85 3.23 37.61
CA PRO A 601 12.72 2.75 38.98
C PRO A 601 13.75 1.65 39.24
N GLY A 602 14.36 1.71 40.43
CA GLY A 602 15.28 0.70 40.93
C GLY A 602 14.88 0.25 42.32
N VAL A 603 15.44 -0.88 42.75
CA VAL A 603 15.30 -1.39 44.11
C VAL A 603 16.62 -1.18 44.84
N PHE A 604 16.52 -0.66 46.05
CA PHE A 604 17.64 -0.18 46.86
C PHE A 604 17.59 -0.77 48.25
N GLU A 605 18.74 -1.00 48.86
CA GLU A 605 18.84 -1.26 50.28
C GLU A 605 18.50 0.02 51.06
N LYS A 606 17.56 -0.06 52.01
CA LYS A 606 16.99 1.12 52.67
C LYS A 606 18.02 1.92 53.46
N ASP A 607 19.01 1.25 54.06
CA ASP A 607 19.99 1.90 54.94
C ASP A 607 21.20 2.48 54.18
N THR A 608 21.53 1.93 53.01
CA THR A 608 22.73 2.30 52.25
C THR A 608 22.43 3.03 50.93
N ASP A 609 21.17 3.02 50.48
CA ASP A 609 20.72 3.45 49.14
C ASP A 609 21.55 2.79 48.01
N LEU A 610 22.11 1.60 48.26
CA LEU A 610 22.81 0.83 47.25
C LEU A 610 21.82 0.02 46.41
N PRO A 611 22.01 -0.04 45.08
CA PRO A 611 21.14 -0.83 44.21
C PRO A 611 21.33 -2.33 44.49
N THR A 612 20.26 -3.13 44.41
CA THR A 612 20.31 -4.58 44.70
C THR A 612 19.91 -5.44 43.49
N LEU A 613 20.45 -6.66 43.40
CA LEU A 613 20.15 -7.68 42.37
C LEU A 613 19.21 -8.80 42.88
N ARG A 614 18.62 -8.65 44.07
CA ARG A 614 17.72 -9.66 44.64
C ARG A 614 16.51 -9.89 43.71
N ARG A 615 16.16 -11.16 43.47
CA ARG A 615 15.06 -11.59 42.58
C ARG A 615 14.04 -12.45 43.31
N GLY A 616 12.85 -12.57 42.74
CA GLY A 616 11.81 -13.52 43.16
C GLY A 616 11.42 -13.38 44.64
N LYS A 617 11.46 -14.50 45.38
CA LYS A 617 11.08 -14.53 46.81
C LYS A 617 11.95 -13.61 47.68
N ALA A 618 13.25 -13.51 47.40
CA ALA A 618 14.17 -12.67 48.18
C ALA A 618 13.86 -11.18 48.02
N LEU A 619 13.51 -10.75 46.80
CA LEU A 619 13.06 -9.39 46.52
C LEU A 619 11.76 -9.07 47.28
N LEU A 620 10.76 -9.94 47.16
CA LEU A 620 9.47 -9.76 47.82
C LEU A 620 9.59 -9.76 49.35
N GLN A 621 10.45 -10.61 49.91
CA GLN A 621 10.72 -10.66 51.33
C GLN A 621 11.40 -9.37 51.80
N GLY A 622 12.42 -8.89 51.08
CA GLY A 622 13.13 -7.64 51.41
C GLY A 622 12.24 -6.41 51.35
N ILE A 623 11.33 -6.33 50.37
CA ILE A 623 10.33 -5.26 50.30
C ILE A 623 9.33 -5.36 51.47
N ARG A 624 8.86 -6.57 51.80
CA ARG A 624 7.90 -6.79 52.91
C ARG A 624 8.51 -6.53 54.29
N SER A 625 9.78 -6.89 54.48
CA SER A 625 10.52 -6.63 55.73
C SER A 625 10.92 -5.16 55.88
N GLY A 626 10.82 -4.36 54.83
CA GLY A 626 11.27 -2.98 54.80
C GLY A 626 12.79 -2.83 54.69
N GLU A 627 13.52 -3.92 54.41
CA GLU A 627 14.96 -3.91 54.14
C GLU A 627 15.27 -3.26 52.78
N LEU A 628 14.36 -3.42 51.82
CA LEU A 628 14.47 -2.86 50.49
C LEU A 628 13.42 -1.77 50.26
N SER A 629 13.81 -0.72 49.55
CA SER A 629 12.91 0.33 49.06
C SER A 629 12.95 0.39 47.53
N SER A 630 11.85 0.78 46.91
CA SER A 630 11.80 1.06 45.47
C SER A 630 11.64 2.56 45.27
N ARG A 631 12.50 3.18 44.47
CA ARG A 631 12.38 4.61 44.13
C ARG A 631 12.66 4.87 42.66
N MET A 632 12.04 5.93 42.16
CA MET A 632 12.32 6.50 40.85
C MET A 632 13.67 7.23 40.90
N SER A 633 14.56 6.94 39.96
CA SER A 633 15.78 7.75 39.78
C SER A 633 15.44 9.10 39.13
N SER A 634 16.19 10.14 39.48
CA SER A 634 16.06 11.49 38.89
C SER A 634 16.67 11.57 37.49
N VAL A 635 16.37 12.63 36.75
CA VAL A 635 16.99 12.90 35.45
C VAL A 635 18.51 13.04 35.61
N GLU A 636 18.95 13.78 36.62
CA GLU A 636 20.35 14.07 36.91
C GLU A 636 21.13 12.81 37.26
N GLU A 637 20.56 11.91 38.08
CA GLU A 637 21.15 10.60 38.38
C GLU A 637 21.32 9.78 37.10
N ASN A 638 20.30 9.74 36.23
CA ASN A 638 20.37 8.98 34.98
C ASN A 638 21.41 9.54 34.01
N VAL A 639 21.49 10.87 33.85
CA VAL A 639 22.51 11.52 33.03
C VAL A 639 23.90 11.20 33.56
N ARG A 640 24.14 11.42 34.85
CA ARG A 640 25.46 11.16 35.48
C ARG A 640 25.87 9.70 35.32
N ASN A 641 24.98 8.78 35.65
CA ASN A 641 25.29 7.35 35.56
C ASN A 641 25.60 6.91 34.13
N PHE A 642 24.88 7.44 33.13
CA PHE A 642 25.11 7.07 31.74
C PHE A 642 26.39 7.70 31.18
N VAL A 643 26.71 8.95 31.55
CA VAL A 643 28.00 9.57 31.21
C VAL A 643 29.15 8.77 31.78
N ASP A 644 29.09 8.35 33.05
CA ASP A 644 30.11 7.48 33.66
C ASP A 644 30.27 6.17 32.88
N ILE A 645 29.18 5.56 32.42
CA ILE A 645 29.23 4.34 31.57
C ILE A 645 29.96 4.62 30.25
N VAL A 646 29.61 5.72 29.58
CA VAL A 646 30.25 6.13 28.32
C VAL A 646 31.73 6.35 28.52
N GLU A 647 32.13 7.07 29.57
CA GLU A 647 33.53 7.30 29.91
C GLU A 647 34.28 6.00 30.20
N MET A 648 33.71 5.07 30.96
CA MET A 648 34.33 3.76 31.22
C MET A 648 34.54 2.96 29.92
N LEU A 649 33.54 2.94 29.04
CA LEU A 649 33.62 2.27 27.74
C LEU A 649 34.67 2.92 26.83
N GLN A 650 34.72 4.25 26.78
CA GLN A 650 35.68 5.00 25.97
C GLN A 650 37.10 4.97 26.55
N ARG A 651 37.27 4.89 27.88
CA ARG A 651 38.58 4.60 28.51
C ARG A 651 39.10 3.22 28.10
N ALA A 652 38.21 2.23 28.04
CA ALA A 652 38.57 0.88 27.58
C ALA A 652 38.86 0.84 26.06
N LYS A 653 38.19 1.68 25.27
CA LYS A 653 38.36 1.78 23.82
C LYS A 653 37.99 3.17 23.29
N PRO A 654 38.95 4.09 23.10
CA PRO A 654 38.68 5.49 22.75
C PRO A 654 37.91 5.70 21.44
N GLU A 655 38.10 4.81 20.46
CA GLU A 655 37.45 4.85 19.16
C GLU A 655 36.06 4.19 19.13
N LEU A 656 35.59 3.66 20.27
CA LEU A 656 34.31 2.97 20.33
C LEU A 656 33.13 3.91 20.04
N THR A 657 32.31 3.54 19.06
CA THR A 657 31.04 4.23 18.82
C THR A 657 29.94 3.64 19.70
N ILE A 658 29.16 4.50 20.33
CA ILE A 658 28.06 4.11 21.21
C ILE A 658 26.76 4.68 20.65
N VAL A 659 25.78 3.81 20.39
CA VAL A 659 24.42 4.20 20.03
C VAL A 659 23.52 3.89 21.21
N TYR A 660 22.89 4.89 21.82
CA TYR A 660 22.00 4.69 22.95
C TYR A 660 20.55 4.98 22.56
N THR A 661 19.62 4.20 23.12
CA THR A 661 18.22 4.22 22.70
C THR A 661 17.30 3.91 23.89
N LEU A 662 16.10 4.47 23.90
CA LEU A 662 15.11 4.21 24.95
C LEU A 662 14.15 3.09 24.53
N SER A 663 14.05 2.04 25.34
CA SER A 663 13.14 0.91 25.07
C SER A 663 11.67 1.36 25.11
N PRO A 664 10.84 1.05 24.09
CA PRO A 664 9.42 1.34 24.10
C PRO A 664 8.56 0.29 24.83
N VAL A 665 9.18 -0.80 25.31
CA VAL A 665 8.49 -1.89 26.01
C VAL A 665 8.01 -1.40 27.39
N PRO A 666 6.72 -1.59 27.75
CA PRO A 666 6.19 -1.20 29.06
C PRO A 666 6.78 -2.02 30.21
N LEU A 667 6.84 -1.44 31.41
CA LEU A 667 7.15 -2.16 32.65
C LEU A 667 6.23 -3.36 32.88
N THR A 668 6.81 -4.46 33.35
CA THR A 668 6.08 -5.67 33.69
C THR A 668 5.39 -5.57 35.04
N ALA A 669 6.03 -4.92 36.02
CA ALA A 669 5.52 -4.75 37.37
C ALA A 669 6.06 -3.46 38.00
N SER A 670 5.37 -2.99 39.03
CA SER A 670 5.77 -1.84 39.84
C SER A 670 5.89 -2.23 41.31
N PHE A 671 6.95 -1.73 41.96
CA PHE A 671 7.20 -1.91 43.39
C PHE A 671 7.14 -0.60 44.17
N GLY A 672 7.22 0.55 43.48
CA GLY A 672 7.13 1.88 44.09
C GLY A 672 5.75 2.53 43.96
N SER A 673 4.88 1.99 43.10
CA SER A 673 3.56 2.55 42.78
C SER A 673 2.47 1.46 42.74
N PRO A 674 1.20 1.79 43.07
CA PRO A 674 0.08 0.88 42.90
C PRO A 674 -0.26 0.60 41.43
N SER A 675 0.32 1.33 40.47
CA SER A 675 0.08 1.16 39.04
C SER A 675 1.38 1.12 38.25
N ALA A 676 1.67 -0.05 37.66
CA ALA A 676 2.79 -0.24 36.74
C ALA A 676 2.67 0.61 35.47
N VAL A 677 1.45 0.92 35.03
CA VAL A 677 1.20 1.79 33.87
C VAL A 677 1.59 3.24 34.18
N VAL A 678 1.21 3.75 35.35
CA VAL A 678 1.58 5.11 35.78
C VAL A 678 3.07 5.20 36.03
N GLU A 679 3.66 4.20 36.70
CA GLU A 679 5.10 4.15 36.95
C GLU A 679 5.90 4.07 35.63
N ASP A 680 5.46 3.30 34.64
CA ASP A 680 6.09 3.23 33.32
C ASP A 680 6.07 4.59 32.62
N CYS A 681 4.93 5.27 32.63
CA CYS A 681 4.79 6.59 32.03
C CYS A 681 5.81 7.59 32.62
N VAL A 682 5.93 7.63 33.95
CA VAL A 682 6.91 8.49 34.64
C VAL A 682 8.33 8.04 34.32
N SER A 683 8.61 6.74 34.44
CA SER A 683 9.92 6.12 34.18
C SER A 683 10.47 6.47 32.79
N LYS A 684 9.67 6.26 31.74
CA LYS A 684 10.08 6.54 30.35
C LYS A 684 10.20 8.04 30.09
N SER A 685 9.39 8.86 30.75
CA SER A 685 9.51 10.32 30.66
C SER A 685 10.83 10.81 31.27
N VAL A 686 11.19 10.33 32.46
CA VAL A 686 12.47 10.63 33.11
C VAL A 686 13.65 10.21 32.23
N LEU A 687 13.65 8.95 31.76
CA LEU A 687 14.73 8.47 30.89
C LEU A 687 14.79 9.23 29.57
N ARG A 688 13.65 9.65 29.01
CA ARG A 688 13.65 10.39 27.76
C ARG A 688 14.23 11.79 27.93
N VAL A 689 13.94 12.48 29.04
CA VAL A 689 14.59 13.75 29.37
C VAL A 689 16.08 13.54 29.58
N ALA A 690 16.49 12.50 30.31
CA ALA A 690 17.91 12.18 30.48
C ALA A 690 18.62 11.93 29.14
N CYS A 691 17.99 11.19 28.21
CA CYS A 691 18.53 10.98 26.86
C CYS A 691 18.72 12.28 26.09
N HIS A 692 17.81 13.24 26.27
CA HIS A 692 17.88 14.58 25.67
C HIS A 692 19.06 15.39 26.23
N GLU A 693 19.21 15.40 27.55
CA GLU A 693 20.31 16.12 28.20
C GLU A 693 21.67 15.52 27.81
N ILE A 694 21.79 14.19 27.72
CA ILE A 694 23.00 13.51 27.23
C ILE A 694 23.31 13.93 25.79
N ALA A 695 22.30 14.01 24.91
CA ALA A 695 22.52 14.39 23.51
C ALA A 695 23.06 15.81 23.38
N LYS A 696 22.64 16.74 24.24
CA LYS A 696 23.13 18.13 24.27
C LYS A 696 24.60 18.26 24.64
N LEU A 697 25.17 17.28 25.35
CA LEU A 697 26.59 17.29 25.72
C LEU A 697 27.51 17.21 24.49
N GLY A 698 27.01 16.71 23.35
CA GLY A 698 27.78 16.65 22.11
C GLY A 698 29.02 15.76 22.19
N LEU A 699 28.98 14.72 23.02
CA LEU A 699 30.12 13.80 23.21
C LEU A 699 30.48 13.10 21.89
N PRO A 700 31.79 12.97 21.58
CA PRO A 700 32.22 12.32 20.34
C PRO A 700 31.85 10.84 20.35
N ASN A 701 31.54 10.30 19.17
CA ASN A 701 31.18 8.90 18.95
C ASN A 701 29.97 8.42 19.78
N LEU A 702 29.11 9.33 20.23
CA LEU A 702 27.89 9.01 20.97
C LEU A 702 26.65 9.47 20.18
N HIS A 703 25.73 8.55 19.91
CA HIS A 703 24.56 8.81 19.08
C HIS A 703 23.28 8.34 19.76
N TYR A 704 22.25 9.19 19.81
CA TYR A 704 20.92 8.78 20.23
C TYR A 704 20.16 8.13 19.07
N TRP A 705 19.38 7.09 19.34
CA TRP A 705 18.42 6.52 18.41
C TRP A 705 16.98 6.63 18.96
N PRO A 706 16.01 7.16 18.20
CA PRO A 706 14.68 7.52 18.73
C PRO A 706 13.67 6.37 18.65
N SER A 707 14.00 5.18 19.17
CA SER A 707 13.08 4.03 19.12
C SER A 707 11.78 4.26 19.90
N PHE A 708 11.87 4.93 21.05
CA PHE A 708 10.72 5.20 21.92
C PHE A 708 9.70 6.11 21.24
N GLU A 709 10.16 7.17 20.60
CA GLU A 709 9.32 8.15 19.93
C GLU A 709 8.62 7.57 18.72
N ILE A 710 9.33 6.76 17.92
CA ILE A 710 8.72 6.07 16.78
C ILE A 710 7.58 5.18 17.27
N ALA A 711 7.78 4.38 18.33
CA ALA A 711 6.77 3.45 18.81
C ALA A 711 5.58 4.15 19.50
N LYS A 712 5.84 5.09 20.42
CA LYS A 712 4.82 5.68 21.31
C LYS A 712 4.13 6.89 20.71
N TRP A 713 4.84 7.71 19.93
CA TRP A 713 4.30 8.97 19.42
C TRP A 713 3.92 8.89 17.96
N LEU A 714 4.65 8.14 17.14
CA LEU A 714 4.34 8.06 15.71
C LEU A 714 3.44 6.86 15.37
N ALA A 715 3.88 5.65 15.76
CA ALA A 715 3.21 4.41 15.39
C ALA A 715 1.88 4.18 16.12
N ALA A 716 1.64 4.86 17.25
CA ALA A 716 0.39 4.75 18.01
C ALA A 716 -0.88 5.13 17.22
N ASN A 717 -0.73 5.87 16.11
CA ASN A 717 -1.83 6.25 15.23
C ASN A 717 -1.98 5.33 14.00
N THR A 718 -1.23 4.23 13.93
CA THR A 718 -1.18 3.31 12.77
C THR A 718 -1.96 2.01 13.07
N ALA A 719 -1.28 1.00 13.60
CA ALA A 719 -1.82 -0.26 14.12
C ALA A 719 -1.72 -0.28 15.65
N PRO A 720 -2.34 -1.25 16.36
CA PRO A 720 -2.13 -1.40 17.79
C PRO A 720 -0.62 -1.50 18.09
N THR A 721 -0.11 -0.59 18.91
CA THR A 721 1.32 -0.52 19.25
C THR A 721 1.79 -1.79 19.96
N PHE A 722 0.91 -2.45 20.70
CA PHE A 722 1.19 -3.64 21.48
C PHE A 722 0.23 -4.78 21.10
N GLY A 723 0.61 -6.03 21.40
CA GLY A 723 -0.27 -7.19 21.25
C GLY A 723 -0.36 -7.79 19.84
N GLY A 724 0.52 -7.40 18.92
CA GLY A 724 0.51 -7.89 17.54
C GLY A 724 0.79 -9.40 17.39
N ASP A 725 1.37 -10.03 18.42
CA ASP A 725 1.68 -11.46 18.51
C ASP A 725 0.81 -12.20 19.54
N GLY A 726 -0.23 -11.55 20.07
CA GLY A 726 -1.07 -12.08 21.15
C GLY A 726 -0.57 -11.78 22.57
N ASN A 727 0.62 -11.21 22.73
CA ASN A 727 1.12 -10.73 24.03
C ASN A 727 1.02 -9.21 24.12
N THR A 728 0.14 -8.70 24.99
CA THR A 728 -0.11 -7.27 25.15
C THR A 728 1.05 -6.47 25.75
N HIS A 729 2.11 -7.12 26.26
CA HIS A 729 3.37 -6.46 26.62
C HIS A 729 4.33 -6.26 25.44
N HIS A 730 4.21 -7.06 24.38
CA HIS A 730 5.11 -6.98 23.23
C HIS A 730 4.69 -5.88 22.28
N ILE A 731 5.69 -5.12 21.80
CA ILE A 731 5.48 -4.17 20.70
C ILE A 731 5.14 -4.98 19.45
N ASN A 732 4.18 -4.46 18.67
CA ASN A 732 3.80 -5.03 17.39
C ASN A 732 5.04 -5.33 16.52
N PRO A 733 5.22 -6.58 16.04
CA PRO A 733 6.40 -6.96 15.26
C PRO A 733 6.64 -6.06 14.04
N ASN A 734 5.59 -5.55 13.39
CA ASN A 734 5.71 -4.65 12.25
C ASN A 734 6.30 -3.29 12.64
N ILE A 735 5.99 -2.79 13.84
CA ILE A 735 6.55 -1.54 14.36
C ILE A 735 8.03 -1.75 14.73
N VAL A 736 8.36 -2.87 15.40
CA VAL A 736 9.75 -3.23 15.70
C VAL A 736 10.56 -3.32 14.41
N GLN A 737 10.04 -4.01 13.39
CA GLN A 737 10.68 -4.11 12.09
C GLN A 737 10.90 -2.73 11.45
N CYS A 738 9.90 -1.84 11.49
CA CYS A 738 10.04 -0.47 10.97
C CYS A 738 11.16 0.31 11.66
N ILE A 739 11.26 0.23 13.00
CA ILE A 739 12.30 0.89 13.78
C ILE A 739 13.68 0.33 13.43
N VAL A 740 13.81 -1.00 13.38
CA VAL A 740 15.07 -1.70 13.08
C VAL A 740 15.53 -1.44 11.64
N GLN A 741 14.63 -1.45 10.67
CA GLN A 741 14.96 -1.10 9.28
C GLN A 741 15.38 0.36 9.14
N SER A 742 14.73 1.27 9.87
CA SER A 742 15.13 2.68 9.91
C SER A 742 16.52 2.86 10.55
N PHE A 743 16.82 2.11 11.62
CA PHE A 743 18.14 2.07 12.25
C PHE A 743 19.21 1.62 11.26
N ILE A 744 18.96 0.51 10.57
CA ILE A 744 19.87 -0.05 9.56
C ILE A 744 20.09 0.96 8.43
N GLY A 745 19.02 1.52 7.86
CA GLY A 745 19.11 2.48 6.75
C GLY A 745 19.87 3.76 7.10
N THR A 746 19.89 4.13 8.38
CA THR A 746 20.49 5.38 8.85
C THR A 746 21.94 5.20 9.32
N LEU A 747 22.19 4.20 10.17
CA LEU A 747 23.49 4.05 10.86
C LEU A 747 24.42 3.03 10.21
N THR A 748 23.92 2.24 9.24
CA THR A 748 24.73 1.26 8.52
C THR A 748 24.98 1.68 7.07
N SER A 749 26.13 1.31 6.52
CA SER A 749 26.37 1.46 5.07
C SER A 749 25.72 0.37 4.22
N LEU A 750 25.00 -0.57 4.85
CA LEU A 750 24.42 -1.76 4.20
C LEU A 750 22.97 -1.53 3.74
N GLY A 751 22.29 -0.55 4.32
CA GLY A 751 20.90 -0.19 4.00
C GLY A 751 20.72 0.80 2.85
N ARG A 752 21.81 1.25 2.19
CA ARG A 752 21.76 2.14 1.02
C ARG A 752 21.92 1.31 -0.27
N LYS A 753 20.86 0.64 -0.71
CA LYS A 753 20.74 0.09 -2.08
C LYS A 753 19.37 0.39 -2.64
#